data_AF-A0A8E2E6R9-F1
#
_entry.id   AF-A0A8E2E6R9-F1
#
_cell.length_a   1.000
_cell.length_b   1.000
_cell.length_c   1.000
_cell.angle_alpha   90.00
_cell.angle_beta   90.00
_cell.angle_gamma   90.00
#
_symmetry.space_group_name_H-M   'P 1'
#
loop_
_entity.id
_entity.type
_entity.pdbx_description
1 polymer ?
#
loop_
_entity_poly.entity_id
_entity_poly.type
_entity_poly.pdbx_seq_one_letter_code
_entity_poly.pdbx_strand_id
1 'polypeptide(L)'
;MKVSSIFSTLLFALTVVAHPAPHQEDCGDSCDHNNHHEDPCYHPHPHPCEPPKGCHCPDHCPQPPQDLPEELPYLTLGEITPFPNDLLQGLAAAAAPGSSLRNLENEQGVFYYDGSRLTAHYNKLSGETAVYPRLSSLTGAKPARPANDTISKYLNDGRIFPEDDTILVQVPGQSLSGSSKGRNGTASETLTYLTEVLVQRNITHQDFQFPVCGLGTKASFRVGSDGTIRSVSHRWRPATKSSNTLRTISKDQALTNIAAQLSDVRMNATVEDISLCYYDAGEFLQPAWRYWLAQPDQDQNVTNSRLVGYIAAAEGLPEELPKLIPDPACPAALPPYNTTQANGNLARRSFFDDILGGIADDVGSDLIRVGRYIQQNNFASGSFRDDSNKFMSQLTFWAGFENSWPFNWFNPGFRPLNFVDSQSAEGATPVIYEKVESDFLDQVDLALTIGHGNYHIFATNGTCDSSVDSTCAIASIDNMSNFGQNLLRYWAMKGCSIIPTPQDFYCPEDQHQAWDTWWDMFNGLHAAVGLRTDGWVSDGVPEAFGAKVAIGVSVIDAWLSTCHDTAHYSGTDYYWWRTNGDQLWKKDPHGQPSAVTVCGHGDDTIREREKLDPPSCLQMFWWGDTVWSQDCDLTTATVNDGEWQVDESTCKSVDANFCTPVAPPH
;
A
#
# COMPACT_ATOMS: atom_id res chain seq x y z
N MET A 1 -18.63 -34.11 42.62
CA MET A 1 -19.54 -33.00 42.32
C MET A 1 -19.85 -33.05 40.84
N LYS A 2 -21.12 -33.29 40.48
CA LYS A 2 -21.65 -33.25 39.11
C LYS A 2 -22.29 -31.88 38.92
N VAL A 3 -21.95 -31.18 37.84
CA VAL A 3 -22.76 -30.08 37.33
C VAL A 3 -23.00 -30.35 35.85
N SER A 4 -24.25 -30.68 35.54
CA SER A 4 -24.83 -30.76 34.21
C SER A 4 -25.27 -29.35 33.82
N SER A 5 -24.96 -28.92 32.59
CA SER A 5 -25.57 -27.73 32.00
C SER A 5 -26.05 -28.07 30.59
N ILE A 6 -27.37 -28.04 30.47
CA ILE A 6 -28.19 -28.16 29.28
C ILE A 6 -28.10 -26.84 28.52
N PHE A 7 -27.84 -26.88 27.21
CA PHE A 7 -28.23 -25.81 26.29
C PHE A 7 -28.86 -26.42 25.04
N SER A 8 -30.09 -26.01 24.80
CA SER A 8 -30.92 -26.38 23.65
C SER A 8 -30.47 -25.59 22.41
N THR A 9 -30.17 -26.30 21.32
CA THR A 9 -29.94 -25.71 20.00
C THR A 9 -31.27 -25.62 19.25
N LEU A 10 -31.68 -24.39 18.89
CA LEU A 10 -32.74 -24.16 17.90
C LEU A 10 -32.13 -24.37 16.51
N LEU A 11 -32.57 -25.40 15.81
CA LEU A 11 -32.25 -25.64 14.39
C LEU A 11 -33.16 -24.76 13.53
N PHE A 12 -32.61 -23.80 12.80
CA PHE A 12 -33.23 -23.29 11.57
C PHE A 12 -32.70 -24.13 10.41
N ALA A 13 -33.57 -24.93 9.81
CA ALA A 13 -33.29 -25.64 8.58
C ALA A 13 -33.40 -24.67 7.40
N LEU A 14 -32.29 -24.43 6.69
CA LEU A 14 -32.31 -23.89 5.34
C LEU A 14 -32.20 -25.07 4.38
N THR A 15 -33.23 -25.29 3.57
CA THR A 15 -33.28 -26.36 2.57
C THR A 15 -32.51 -25.92 1.33
N VAL A 16 -31.36 -26.52 1.07
CA VAL A 16 -30.68 -26.44 -0.25
C VAL A 16 -31.30 -27.51 -1.13
N VAL A 17 -32.06 -27.09 -2.14
CA VAL A 17 -32.58 -27.98 -3.17
C VAL A 17 -31.53 -28.09 -4.27
N ALA A 18 -30.74 -29.16 -4.25
CA ALA A 18 -29.98 -29.59 -5.41
C ALA A 18 -30.92 -30.38 -6.34
N HIS A 19 -31.04 -29.97 -7.61
CA HIS A 19 -31.71 -30.77 -8.63
C HIS A 19 -30.66 -31.57 -9.43
N PRO A 20 -30.87 -32.88 -9.63
CA PRO A 20 -30.02 -33.69 -10.50
C PRO A 20 -30.27 -33.33 -11.97
N ALA A 21 -29.21 -33.43 -12.77
CA ALA A 21 -29.22 -33.18 -14.21
C ALA A 21 -30.32 -34.00 -14.92
N PRO A 22 -31.07 -33.41 -15.87
CA PRO A 22 -32.03 -34.18 -16.64
C PRO A 22 -31.33 -35.00 -17.74
N HIS A 23 -31.81 -36.23 -17.85
CA HIS A 23 -31.58 -37.19 -18.91
C HIS A 23 -31.86 -36.58 -20.30
N GLN A 24 -31.00 -36.95 -21.24
CA GLN A 24 -31.10 -36.68 -22.67
C GLN A 24 -32.14 -37.63 -23.29
N GLU A 25 -33.30 -37.11 -23.70
CA GLU A 25 -34.26 -37.82 -24.56
C GLU A 25 -34.77 -36.89 -25.69
N ASP A 26 -34.61 -37.40 -26.91
CA ASP A 26 -35.27 -37.13 -28.19
C ASP A 26 -36.04 -35.81 -28.40
N CYS A 27 -35.47 -34.94 -29.23
CA CYS A 27 -36.23 -33.90 -29.93
C CYS A 27 -36.96 -34.49 -31.14
N GLY A 28 -38.27 -34.69 -31.01
CA GLY A 28 -39.21 -34.87 -32.12
C GLY A 28 -39.77 -33.52 -32.60
N ASP A 29 -39.98 -33.45 -33.91
CA ASP A 29 -40.52 -32.33 -34.69
C ASP A 29 -41.85 -31.76 -34.17
N SER A 30 -41.99 -30.43 -34.16
CA SER A 30 -42.96 -29.72 -35.04
C SER A 30 -43.01 -28.22 -34.70
N CYS A 31 -42.84 -27.40 -35.75
CA CYS A 31 -43.26 -26.01 -35.77
C CYS A 31 -44.70 -25.96 -36.28
N ASP A 32 -45.59 -25.21 -35.61
CA ASP A 32 -46.68 -24.53 -36.32
C ASP A 32 -47.33 -23.36 -35.54
N HIS A 33 -47.27 -22.20 -36.19
CA HIS A 33 -48.25 -21.10 -36.35
C HIS A 33 -49.06 -20.43 -35.20
N ASN A 34 -48.84 -19.11 -35.13
CA ASN A 34 -49.80 -17.99 -35.30
C ASN A 34 -50.70 -17.45 -34.14
N ASN A 35 -50.51 -16.13 -33.94
CA ASN A 35 -51.49 -15.02 -33.92
C ASN A 35 -52.30 -14.63 -32.65
N HIS A 36 -52.04 -13.37 -32.26
CA HIS A 36 -52.96 -12.22 -32.03
C HIS A 36 -53.81 -12.03 -30.74
N HIS A 37 -53.64 -10.78 -30.23
CA HIS A 37 -54.60 -9.82 -29.65
C HIS A 37 -54.98 -9.81 -28.14
N GLU A 38 -54.67 -8.65 -27.53
CA GLU A 38 -55.43 -7.78 -26.59
C GLU A 38 -55.82 -8.24 -25.16
N ASP A 39 -55.11 -7.64 -24.17
CA ASP A 39 -55.56 -6.89 -22.96
C ASP A 39 -56.71 -7.38 -22.03
N PRO A 40 -56.84 -6.87 -20.78
CA PRO A 40 -55.90 -6.84 -19.64
C PRO A 40 -56.58 -7.35 -18.34
N CYS A 41 -55.88 -7.89 -17.34
CA CYS A 41 -56.36 -7.85 -15.94
C CYS A 41 -55.31 -8.26 -14.89
N TYR A 42 -55.32 -7.47 -13.83
CA TYR A 42 -54.54 -7.48 -12.60
C TYR A 42 -54.83 -8.73 -11.73
N HIS A 43 -53.79 -9.45 -11.26
CA HIS A 43 -53.69 -10.02 -9.90
C HIS A 43 -52.26 -10.58 -9.65
N PRO A 44 -51.74 -10.51 -8.40
CA PRO A 44 -50.33 -10.74 -8.10
C PRO A 44 -50.07 -12.18 -7.62
N HIS A 45 -49.16 -12.90 -8.27
CA HIS A 45 -48.48 -14.06 -7.70
C HIS A 45 -47.01 -14.09 -8.14
N PRO A 46 -46.07 -14.49 -7.24
CA PRO A 46 -44.65 -14.48 -7.55
C PRO A 46 -44.30 -15.75 -8.32
N HIS A 47 -43.98 -15.59 -9.61
CA HIS A 47 -43.28 -16.64 -10.34
C HIS A 47 -41.77 -16.32 -10.35
N PRO A 48 -40.90 -17.33 -10.12
CA PRO A 48 -39.46 -17.16 -10.21
C PRO A 48 -39.09 -16.86 -11.66
N CYS A 49 -38.38 -15.76 -11.89
CA CYS A 49 -37.82 -15.45 -13.19
C CYS A 49 -36.70 -16.44 -13.48
N GLU A 50 -36.85 -17.28 -14.51
CA GLU A 50 -35.70 -17.89 -15.17
C GLU A 50 -34.88 -16.78 -15.84
N PRO A 51 -33.54 -16.80 -15.75
CA PRO A 51 -32.72 -15.86 -16.49
C PRO A 51 -32.90 -16.10 -18.00
N PRO A 52 -32.93 -15.05 -18.83
CA PRO A 52 -33.11 -15.19 -20.26
C PRO A 52 -31.95 -16.00 -20.86
N LYS A 53 -32.31 -17.04 -21.64
CA LYS A 53 -31.39 -17.74 -22.54
C LYS A 53 -30.83 -16.72 -23.53
N GLY A 54 -29.61 -16.24 -23.31
CA GLY A 54 -28.99 -15.23 -24.16
C GLY A 54 -27.94 -14.34 -23.49
N CYS A 55 -27.69 -14.46 -22.19
CA CYS A 55 -26.52 -13.80 -21.58
C CYS A 55 -25.25 -14.50 -22.06
N HIS A 56 -24.68 -14.03 -23.17
CA HIS A 56 -23.27 -14.23 -23.45
C HIS A 56 -22.48 -13.49 -22.37
N CYS A 57 -21.88 -14.22 -21.44
CA CYS A 57 -20.72 -13.69 -20.73
C CYS A 57 -19.68 -13.33 -21.80
N PRO A 58 -19.18 -12.09 -21.83
CA PRO A 58 -18.13 -11.74 -22.78
C PRO A 58 -16.96 -12.73 -22.63
N ASP A 59 -16.45 -13.25 -23.75
CA ASP A 59 -15.35 -14.23 -23.85
C ASP A 59 -13.99 -13.69 -23.35
N HIS A 60 -13.99 -12.69 -22.46
CA HIS A 60 -12.83 -11.93 -22.01
C HIS A 60 -12.59 -12.04 -20.50
N CYS A 61 -13.27 -12.96 -19.80
CA CYS A 61 -12.84 -13.30 -18.45
C CYS A 61 -11.37 -13.77 -18.50
N PRO A 62 -10.49 -13.25 -17.64
CA PRO A 62 -9.11 -13.74 -17.53
C PRO A 62 -9.12 -15.24 -17.33
N GLN A 63 -8.47 -15.96 -18.24
CA GLN A 63 -8.42 -17.41 -18.20
C GLN A 63 -7.06 -17.82 -17.61
N PRO A 64 -7.02 -18.62 -16.52
CA PRO A 64 -5.76 -19.22 -16.09
C PRO A 64 -5.16 -20.11 -17.19
N PRO A 65 -3.84 -20.34 -17.16
CA PRO A 65 -3.12 -21.17 -18.15
C PRO A 65 -3.80 -22.52 -18.37
N GLN A 66 -3.94 -22.94 -19.63
CA GLN A 66 -4.71 -24.14 -19.98
C GLN A 66 -4.02 -25.46 -19.63
N ASP A 67 -2.68 -25.49 -19.56
CA ASP A 67 -1.91 -26.71 -19.34
C ASP A 67 -0.97 -26.55 -18.13
N LEU A 68 -1.47 -26.82 -16.93
CA LEU A 68 -0.61 -26.96 -15.76
C LEU A 68 -0.09 -28.40 -15.64
N PRO A 69 1.11 -28.60 -15.09
CA PRO A 69 1.54 -29.91 -14.63
C PRO A 69 0.47 -30.56 -13.73
N GLU A 70 0.21 -31.87 -13.87
CA GLU A 70 -0.76 -32.58 -13.02
C GLU A 70 -0.40 -32.55 -11.53
N GLU A 71 0.88 -32.34 -11.25
CA GLU A 71 1.45 -32.28 -9.92
C GLU A 71 2.40 -31.09 -9.82
N LEU A 72 2.33 -30.36 -8.71
CA LEU A 72 3.23 -29.25 -8.40
C LEU A 72 4.03 -29.57 -7.13
N PRO A 73 5.33 -29.29 -7.09
CA PRO A 73 6.11 -29.44 -5.86
C PRO A 73 5.68 -28.37 -4.85
N TYR A 74 6.08 -28.57 -3.60
CA TYR A 74 6.16 -27.52 -2.60
C TYR A 74 7.56 -27.55 -1.98
N LEU A 75 7.99 -26.44 -1.37
CA LEU A 75 9.31 -26.32 -0.77
C LEU A 75 9.16 -26.05 0.73
N THR A 76 10.02 -26.65 1.54
CA THR A 76 10.17 -26.34 2.97
C THR A 76 11.14 -25.17 3.15
N LEU A 77 10.77 -24.18 3.95
CA LEU A 77 11.63 -23.06 4.30
C LEU A 77 12.51 -23.41 5.50
N GLY A 78 13.82 -23.25 5.35
CA GLY A 78 14.79 -23.41 6.43
C GLY A 78 14.75 -22.26 7.44
N GLU A 79 15.76 -22.16 8.29
CA GLU A 79 15.90 -21.07 9.24
C GLU A 79 16.04 -19.71 8.55
N ILE A 80 15.70 -18.64 9.28
CA ILE A 80 15.93 -17.27 8.84
C ILE A 80 17.43 -17.06 8.55
N THR A 81 17.73 -16.53 7.35
CA THR A 81 19.10 -16.21 6.93
C THR A 81 19.57 -14.96 7.69
N PRO A 82 20.60 -15.05 8.54
CA PRO A 82 21.12 -13.88 9.23
C PRO A 82 21.80 -12.91 8.27
N PHE A 83 21.57 -11.62 8.42
CA PHE A 83 22.25 -10.62 7.60
C PHE A 83 23.66 -10.35 8.15
N PRO A 84 24.74 -10.50 7.34
CA PRO A 84 26.10 -10.31 7.82
C PRO A 84 26.34 -8.90 8.35
N ASN A 85 26.85 -8.80 9.58
CA ASN A 85 27.03 -7.51 10.25
C ASN A 85 28.04 -6.59 9.52
N ASP A 86 29.10 -7.16 8.95
CA ASP A 86 30.08 -6.43 8.13
C ASP A 86 29.42 -5.79 6.89
N LEU A 87 28.50 -6.53 6.27
CA LEU A 87 27.74 -6.05 5.12
C LEU A 87 26.75 -4.95 5.52
N LEU A 88 26.01 -5.17 6.62
CA LEU A 88 25.06 -4.20 7.16
C LEU A 88 25.75 -2.89 7.53
N GLN A 89 26.91 -2.97 8.20
CA GLN A 89 27.72 -1.80 8.55
C GLN A 89 28.18 -1.04 7.30
N GLY A 90 28.67 -1.75 6.29
CA GLY A 90 29.11 -1.15 5.03
C GLY A 90 27.97 -0.45 4.29
N LEU A 91 26.80 -1.08 4.25
CA LEU A 91 25.59 -0.51 3.66
C LEU A 91 25.07 0.69 4.45
N ALA A 92 25.09 0.64 5.78
CA ALA A 92 24.71 1.76 6.63
C ALA A 92 25.63 2.97 6.40
N ALA A 93 26.94 2.75 6.31
CA ALA A 93 27.91 3.80 6.04
C ALA A 93 27.73 4.40 4.63
N ALA A 94 27.35 3.58 3.65
CA ALA A 94 26.98 4.06 2.32
C ALA A 94 25.65 4.82 2.33
N ALA A 95 24.68 4.43 3.14
CA ALA A 95 23.37 5.10 3.22
C ALA A 95 23.45 6.49 3.87
N ALA A 96 24.42 6.70 4.77
CA ALA A 96 24.66 7.98 5.45
C ALA A 96 26.15 8.38 5.39
N PRO A 97 26.65 8.80 4.20
CA PRO A 97 28.07 9.10 4.03
C PRO A 97 28.48 10.31 4.90
N GLY A 98 29.60 10.16 5.62
CA GLY A 98 30.11 11.20 6.52
C GLY A 98 29.49 11.21 7.92
N SER A 99 28.51 10.34 8.18
CA SER A 99 27.89 10.21 9.49
C SER A 99 28.72 9.36 10.45
N SER A 100 28.70 9.73 11.74
CA SER A 100 29.29 8.92 12.81
C SER A 100 28.27 7.88 13.26
N LEU A 101 28.32 6.70 12.62
CA LEU A 101 27.35 5.64 12.92
C LEU A 101 27.62 5.02 14.30
N ARG A 102 26.56 4.95 15.10
CA ARG A 102 26.55 4.17 16.35
C ARG A 102 25.86 2.83 16.10
N ASN A 103 26.56 1.75 16.41
CA ASN A 103 25.99 0.40 16.44
C ASN A 103 25.40 0.11 17.83
N LEU A 104 24.17 -0.39 17.86
CA LEU A 104 23.51 -0.96 19.03
C LEU A 104 23.13 -2.41 18.70
N GLU A 105 23.69 -3.36 19.43
CA GLU A 105 23.35 -4.78 19.31
C GLU A 105 22.72 -5.29 20.60
N ASN A 106 21.61 -6.01 20.46
CA ASN A 106 20.92 -6.68 21.56
C ASN A 106 20.39 -8.05 21.12
N GLU A 107 19.57 -8.68 21.97
CA GLU A 107 18.94 -9.98 21.68
C GLU A 107 17.98 -9.91 20.49
N GLN A 108 17.39 -8.75 20.21
CA GLN A 108 16.43 -8.58 19.12
C GLN A 108 17.09 -8.25 17.79
N GLY A 109 18.28 -7.66 17.77
CA GLY A 109 18.84 -7.19 16.51
C GLY A 109 20.12 -6.37 16.61
N VAL A 110 20.51 -5.86 15.45
CA VAL A 110 21.60 -4.90 15.26
C VAL A 110 21.00 -3.64 14.64
N PHE A 111 21.35 -2.47 15.17
CA PHE A 111 20.80 -1.18 14.75
C PHE A 111 21.92 -0.17 14.56
N TYR A 112 21.90 0.56 13.46
CA TYR A 112 22.85 1.61 13.12
C TYR A 112 22.16 2.97 13.11
N TYR A 113 22.60 3.86 13.97
CA TYR A 113 22.06 5.21 14.11
C TYR A 113 23.05 6.28 13.68
N ASP A 114 22.52 7.33 13.09
CA ASP A 114 23.18 8.58 12.75
C ASP A 114 22.51 9.71 13.53
N GLY A 115 23.09 10.09 14.66
CA GLY A 115 22.36 10.89 15.66
C GLY A 115 21.13 10.14 16.15
N SER A 116 19.96 10.79 16.07
CA SER A 116 18.62 10.25 16.34
C SER A 116 18.09 9.30 15.27
N ARG A 117 18.64 9.35 14.05
CA ARG A 117 18.07 8.71 12.87
C ARG A 117 18.56 7.28 12.67
N LEU A 118 17.64 6.33 12.57
CA LEU A 118 17.95 4.96 12.21
C LEU A 118 18.35 4.90 10.73
N THR A 119 19.57 4.46 10.47
CA THR A 119 20.13 4.31 9.12
C THR A 119 20.06 2.86 8.65
N ALA A 120 20.20 1.88 9.53
CA ALA A 120 20.03 0.48 9.18
C ALA A 120 19.66 -0.37 10.39
N HIS A 121 18.99 -1.50 10.16
CA HIS A 121 18.80 -2.51 11.20
C HIS A 121 18.70 -3.91 10.62
N TYR A 122 18.93 -4.90 11.48
CA TYR A 122 18.63 -6.32 11.27
C TYR A 122 17.95 -6.87 12.52
N ASN A 123 16.74 -7.40 12.36
CA ASN A 123 15.97 -8.05 13.41
C ASN A 123 16.23 -9.56 13.40
N LYS A 124 16.81 -10.08 14.49
CA LYS A 124 17.18 -11.49 14.67
C LYS A 124 15.96 -12.43 14.73
N LEU A 125 14.80 -11.94 15.15
CA LEU A 125 13.56 -12.73 15.28
C LEU A 125 12.81 -12.84 13.95
N SER A 126 12.62 -11.72 13.25
CA SER A 126 11.88 -11.71 11.98
C SER A 126 12.75 -11.99 10.77
N GLY A 127 14.07 -11.78 10.88
CA GLY A 127 15.01 -11.80 9.77
C GLY A 127 15.02 -10.53 8.94
N GLU A 128 14.17 -9.56 9.30
CA GLU A 128 14.04 -8.32 8.53
C GLU A 128 15.30 -7.48 8.65
N THR A 129 15.83 -7.08 7.51
CA THR A 129 16.92 -6.14 7.38
C THR A 129 16.43 -4.97 6.54
N ALA A 130 16.66 -3.75 7.03
CA ALA A 130 16.41 -2.56 6.24
C ALA A 130 17.55 -1.55 6.36
N VAL A 131 17.81 -0.85 5.26
CA VAL A 131 18.75 0.27 5.19
C VAL A 131 18.02 1.48 4.61
N TYR A 132 18.09 2.60 5.33
CA TYR A 132 17.39 3.85 5.02
C TYR A 132 18.42 4.92 4.63
N PRO A 133 18.35 5.45 3.39
CA PRO A 133 19.31 6.43 2.90
C PRO A 133 19.12 7.75 3.65
N ARG A 134 20.13 8.60 3.68
CA ARG A 134 19.93 10.01 4.01
C ARG A 134 19.51 10.74 2.73
N LEU A 135 18.25 11.13 2.60
CA LEU A 135 17.68 11.75 1.39
C LEU A 135 18.46 13.00 0.95
N SER A 136 18.88 13.85 1.90
CA SER A 136 19.70 15.04 1.60
C SER A 136 21.10 14.72 1.06
N SER A 137 21.59 13.49 1.26
CA SER A 137 22.89 13.05 0.74
C SER A 137 22.80 12.41 -0.65
N LEU A 138 21.59 12.10 -1.12
CA LEU A 138 21.38 11.49 -2.42
C LEU A 138 21.62 12.53 -3.52
N THR A 139 22.34 12.12 -4.56
CA THR A 139 22.52 12.92 -5.77
C THR A 139 21.52 12.43 -6.81
N GLY A 140 20.66 13.31 -7.32
CA GLY A 140 19.75 12.99 -8.41
C GLY A 140 20.47 12.92 -9.77
N ALA A 141 19.99 12.08 -10.69
CA ALA A 141 20.48 12.00 -12.07
C ALA A 141 19.35 11.82 -13.08
N LYS A 142 19.64 12.19 -14.34
CA LYS A 142 18.80 11.97 -15.51
C LYS A 142 19.68 11.69 -16.74
N PRO A 143 19.56 10.53 -17.43
CA PRO A 143 18.67 9.41 -17.08
C PRO A 143 19.08 8.73 -15.78
N ALA A 144 18.16 7.93 -15.23
CA ALA A 144 18.44 7.05 -14.10
C ALA A 144 19.59 6.08 -14.42
N ARG A 145 20.41 5.75 -13.41
CA ARG A 145 21.49 4.78 -13.58
C ARG A 145 20.93 3.35 -13.52
N PRO A 146 21.26 2.46 -14.48
CA PRO A 146 20.90 1.06 -14.38
C PRO A 146 21.48 0.41 -13.11
N ALA A 147 20.65 -0.33 -12.39
CA ALA A 147 21.01 -0.88 -11.08
C ALA A 147 21.49 -2.36 -11.12
N ASN A 148 21.19 -3.09 -12.20
CA ASN A 148 21.40 -4.55 -12.30
C ASN A 148 22.87 -4.99 -12.07
N ASP A 149 23.83 -4.28 -12.68
CA ASP A 149 25.25 -4.64 -12.56
C ASP A 149 25.76 -4.49 -11.13
N THR A 150 25.23 -3.50 -10.40
CA THR A 150 25.66 -3.17 -9.02
C THR A 150 25.31 -4.27 -8.04
N ILE A 151 24.15 -4.91 -8.22
CA ILE A 151 23.62 -5.87 -7.25
C ILE A 151 24.11 -7.30 -7.49
N SER A 152 24.71 -7.57 -8.65
CA SER A 152 25.12 -8.92 -9.06
C SER A 152 26.12 -9.55 -8.08
N LYS A 153 26.99 -8.77 -7.43
CA LYS A 153 27.89 -9.29 -6.38
C LYS A 153 27.16 -9.73 -5.11
N TYR A 154 26.02 -9.12 -4.78
CA TYR A 154 25.22 -9.44 -3.61
C TYR A 154 24.39 -10.70 -3.84
N LEU A 155 23.86 -10.89 -5.04
CA LEU A 155 23.14 -12.12 -5.41
C LEU A 155 24.01 -13.37 -5.36
N ASN A 156 25.32 -13.21 -5.54
CA ASN A 156 26.30 -14.28 -5.43
C ASN A 156 26.88 -14.41 -4.01
N ASP A 157 26.45 -13.59 -3.04
CA ASP A 157 26.89 -13.69 -1.65
C ASP A 157 26.02 -14.71 -0.91
N GLY A 158 26.55 -15.94 -0.82
CA GLY A 158 25.91 -17.07 -0.14
C GLY A 158 25.58 -16.85 1.34
N ARG A 159 26.04 -15.74 1.95
CA ARG A 159 25.69 -15.38 3.33
C ARG A 159 24.32 -14.70 3.44
N ILE A 160 23.86 -14.00 2.40
CA ILE A 160 22.53 -13.35 2.35
C ILE A 160 21.56 -14.08 1.43
N PHE A 161 22.08 -14.87 0.49
CA PHE A 161 21.32 -15.78 -0.36
C PHE A 161 21.96 -17.18 -0.29
N PRO A 162 21.75 -17.93 0.81
CA PRO A 162 22.25 -19.30 0.93
C PRO A 162 21.73 -20.18 -0.21
N GLU A 163 22.46 -21.27 -0.48
CA GLU A 163 22.05 -22.27 -1.46
C GLU A 163 20.62 -22.76 -1.17
N ASP A 164 19.76 -22.67 -2.17
CA ASP A 164 18.39 -23.14 -2.13
C ASP A 164 17.96 -23.71 -3.50
N ASP A 165 16.83 -24.41 -3.54
CA ASP A 165 16.31 -25.05 -4.75
C ASP A 165 15.53 -24.09 -5.67
N THR A 166 15.71 -22.78 -5.50
CA THR A 166 15.03 -21.74 -6.27
C THR A 166 15.98 -20.98 -7.18
N ILE A 167 15.42 -20.17 -8.09
CA ILE A 167 16.18 -19.33 -9.00
C ILE A 167 15.94 -17.88 -8.62
N LEU A 168 17.02 -17.11 -8.45
CA LEU A 168 16.95 -15.68 -8.23
C LEU A 168 16.93 -14.94 -9.57
N VAL A 169 15.94 -14.08 -9.76
CA VAL A 169 15.80 -13.23 -10.95
C VAL A 169 15.81 -11.77 -10.51
N GLN A 170 16.61 -10.95 -11.20
CA GLN A 170 16.57 -9.51 -11.04
C GLN A 170 15.41 -8.95 -11.84
N VAL A 171 14.48 -8.28 -11.16
CA VAL A 171 13.34 -7.60 -11.77
C VAL A 171 13.52 -6.10 -11.56
N PRO A 172 13.47 -5.27 -12.62
CA PRO A 172 13.46 -3.82 -12.44
C PRO A 172 12.34 -3.40 -11.50
N GLY A 173 12.70 -2.66 -10.45
CA GLY A 173 11.73 -2.03 -9.55
C GLY A 173 11.43 -0.61 -9.99
N GLN A 174 10.78 0.14 -9.12
CA GLN A 174 10.46 1.55 -9.38
C GLN A 174 11.66 2.45 -9.11
N SER A 175 11.51 3.75 -9.35
CA SER A 175 12.53 4.74 -9.02
C SER A 175 12.02 5.76 -8.00
N LEU A 176 12.87 6.15 -7.06
CA LEU A 176 12.63 7.29 -6.20
C LEU A 176 13.03 8.54 -6.98
N SER A 177 12.05 9.36 -7.30
CA SER A 177 12.25 10.64 -7.97
C SER A 177 12.00 11.80 -7.01
N GLY A 178 12.49 12.97 -7.38
CA GLY A 178 12.21 14.18 -6.61
C GLY A 178 12.45 15.45 -7.40
N SER A 179 11.79 16.51 -6.94
CA SER A 179 11.92 17.87 -7.47
C SER A 179 11.74 18.86 -6.32
N SER A 180 12.27 20.07 -6.46
CA SER A 180 12.17 21.14 -5.48
C SER A 180 11.65 22.41 -6.16
N LYS A 181 10.94 23.25 -5.42
CA LYS A 181 10.43 24.54 -5.93
C LYS A 181 10.70 25.59 -4.87
N GLY A 182 11.23 26.74 -5.28
CA GLY A 182 11.26 27.94 -4.43
C GLY A 182 9.91 28.65 -4.48
N ARG A 183 9.49 29.36 -3.42
CA ARG A 183 8.17 29.99 -3.34
C ARG A 183 7.82 30.88 -4.55
N ASN A 184 8.80 31.63 -5.04
CA ASN A 184 8.67 32.50 -6.23
C ASN A 184 9.47 31.97 -7.44
N GLY A 185 9.89 30.70 -7.39
CA GLY A 185 10.73 30.08 -8.41
C GLY A 185 9.96 29.09 -9.27
N THR A 186 10.60 28.63 -10.35
CA THR A 186 10.15 27.46 -11.09
C THR A 186 10.52 26.19 -10.33
N ALA A 187 9.77 25.12 -10.56
CA ALA A 187 10.21 23.81 -10.12
C ALA A 187 11.57 23.46 -10.74
N SER A 188 12.41 22.79 -9.98
CA SER A 188 13.63 22.18 -10.47
C SER A 188 13.26 21.02 -11.38
N GLU A 189 14.19 20.65 -12.25
CA GLU A 189 14.04 19.42 -13.01
C GLU A 189 13.80 18.22 -12.07
N THR A 190 12.92 17.32 -12.48
CA THR A 190 12.73 16.02 -11.82
C THR A 190 13.97 15.16 -12.04
N LEU A 191 14.58 14.74 -10.94
CA LEU A 191 15.75 13.87 -10.93
C LEU A 191 15.42 12.53 -10.30
N THR A 192 16.08 11.47 -10.76
CA THR A 192 16.04 10.14 -10.12
C THR A 192 17.13 10.02 -9.08
N TYR A 193 16.74 9.78 -7.83
CA TYR A 193 17.65 9.64 -6.69
C TYR A 193 18.03 8.18 -6.43
N LEU A 194 17.07 7.25 -6.57
CA LEU A 194 17.29 5.82 -6.42
C LEU A 194 16.61 5.05 -7.54
N THR A 195 17.26 3.99 -8.00
CA THR A 195 16.66 2.98 -8.90
C THR A 195 16.63 1.64 -8.17
N GLU A 196 15.46 1.04 -8.08
CA GLU A 196 15.27 -0.23 -7.41
C GLU A 196 15.51 -1.42 -8.33
N VAL A 197 16.06 -2.49 -7.74
CA VAL A 197 16.01 -3.84 -8.30
C VAL A 197 15.39 -4.75 -7.25
N LEU A 198 14.33 -5.43 -7.65
CA LEU A 198 13.69 -6.49 -6.88
C LEU A 198 14.43 -7.80 -7.17
N VAL A 199 14.68 -8.58 -6.13
CA VAL A 199 15.15 -9.96 -6.26
C VAL A 199 13.94 -10.87 -6.14
N GLN A 200 13.43 -11.26 -7.31
CA GLN A 200 12.31 -12.18 -7.38
C GLN A 200 12.82 -13.62 -7.29
N ARG A 201 12.22 -14.39 -6.39
CA ARG A 201 12.43 -15.82 -6.29
C ARG A 201 11.50 -16.53 -7.27
N ASN A 202 12.04 -17.47 -8.04
CA ASN A 202 11.27 -18.29 -8.97
C ASN A 202 11.50 -19.78 -8.69
N ILE A 203 10.45 -20.59 -8.84
CA ILE A 203 10.51 -22.04 -8.72
C ILE A 203 10.37 -22.66 -10.10
N THR A 204 11.30 -23.54 -10.46
CA THR A 204 11.26 -24.29 -11.72
C THR A 204 10.69 -25.68 -11.48
N HIS A 205 9.66 -26.02 -12.25
CA HIS A 205 9.10 -27.36 -12.29
C HIS A 205 8.73 -27.72 -13.73
N GLN A 206 9.34 -28.78 -14.24
CA GLN A 206 9.26 -29.15 -15.66
C GLN A 206 9.72 -27.95 -16.52
N ASP A 207 8.94 -27.56 -17.53
CA ASP A 207 9.22 -26.43 -18.42
C ASP A 207 8.65 -25.10 -17.92
N PHE A 208 8.08 -25.07 -16.71
CA PHE A 208 7.45 -23.89 -16.13
C PHE A 208 8.33 -23.23 -15.08
N GLN A 209 8.22 -21.90 -15.01
CA GLN A 209 8.82 -21.07 -13.98
C GLN A 209 7.72 -20.26 -13.29
N PHE A 210 7.61 -20.42 -11.98
CA PHE A 210 6.58 -19.79 -11.18
C PHE A 210 7.21 -18.76 -10.24
N PRO A 211 6.71 -17.52 -10.19
CA PRO A 211 7.18 -16.54 -9.23
C PRO A 211 6.74 -16.92 -7.81
N VAL A 212 7.55 -16.57 -6.82
CA VAL A 212 7.13 -16.57 -5.42
C VAL A 212 6.44 -15.25 -5.11
N CYS A 213 5.30 -15.35 -4.41
CA CYS A 213 4.45 -14.25 -4.00
C CYS A 213 4.27 -14.27 -2.46
N GLY A 214 3.71 -13.19 -1.90
CA GLY A 214 3.46 -13.07 -0.46
C GLY A 214 4.55 -12.31 0.30
N LEU A 215 4.45 -12.34 1.64
CA LEU A 215 5.19 -11.44 2.53
C LEU A 215 6.46 -12.04 3.15
N GLY A 216 6.67 -13.36 3.05
CA GLY A 216 7.70 -14.06 3.82
C GLY A 216 9.13 -13.84 3.31
N THR A 217 9.37 -14.04 2.01
CA THR A 217 10.69 -13.90 1.40
C THR A 217 10.71 -12.75 0.41
N LYS A 218 11.47 -11.70 0.71
CA LYS A 218 11.65 -10.54 -0.15
C LYS A 218 13.07 -10.00 -0.07
N ALA A 219 13.58 -9.54 -1.19
CA ALA A 219 14.77 -8.70 -1.20
C ALA A 219 14.67 -7.63 -2.27
N SER A 220 14.97 -6.39 -1.92
CA SER A 220 15.09 -5.27 -2.84
C SER A 220 16.33 -4.46 -2.52
N PHE A 221 16.97 -3.96 -3.58
CA PHE A 221 18.17 -3.14 -3.51
C PHE A 221 17.93 -1.85 -4.27
N ARG A 222 18.31 -0.73 -3.67
CA ARG A 222 18.11 0.60 -4.26
C ARG A 222 19.46 1.24 -4.47
N VAL A 223 19.76 1.55 -5.73
CA VAL A 223 21.06 2.05 -6.17
C VAL A 223 20.95 3.54 -6.43
N GLY A 224 21.85 4.32 -5.83
CA GLY A 224 21.95 5.76 -6.10
C GLY A 224 22.55 6.04 -7.48
N SER A 225 22.45 7.29 -7.94
CA SER A 225 23.05 7.71 -9.21
C SER A 225 24.57 7.47 -9.32
N ASP A 226 25.27 7.44 -8.17
CA ASP A 226 26.69 7.14 -8.08
C ASP A 226 27.01 5.63 -8.24
N GLY A 227 25.99 4.78 -8.36
CA GLY A 227 26.14 3.33 -8.53
C GLY A 227 26.41 2.58 -7.24
N THR A 228 26.18 3.21 -6.08
CA THR A 228 26.29 2.54 -4.78
C THR A 228 24.91 2.15 -4.26
N ILE A 229 24.84 1.05 -3.51
CA ILE A 229 23.60 0.66 -2.84
C ILE A 229 23.38 1.60 -1.66
N ARG A 230 22.23 2.30 -1.67
CA ARG A 230 21.87 3.29 -0.65
C ARG A 230 20.72 2.82 0.24
N SER A 231 19.92 1.86 -0.22
CA SER A 231 18.85 1.25 0.56
C SER A 231 18.66 -0.21 0.21
N VAL A 232 18.26 -0.99 1.21
CA VAL A 232 18.04 -2.44 1.15
C VAL A 232 16.79 -2.76 1.96
N SER A 233 15.97 -3.67 1.47
CA SER A 233 14.93 -4.38 2.22
C SER A 233 15.21 -5.86 2.01
N HIS A 234 15.44 -6.65 3.05
CA HIS A 234 15.80 -8.07 2.93
C HIS A 234 15.18 -8.89 4.05
N ARG A 235 14.59 -10.01 3.67
CA ARG A 235 14.14 -11.09 4.56
C ARG A 235 14.16 -12.38 3.75
N TRP A 236 14.95 -13.35 4.18
CA TRP A 236 15.20 -14.54 3.38
C TRP A 236 15.28 -15.82 4.21
N ARG A 237 14.59 -16.87 3.77
CA ARG A 237 14.72 -18.24 4.27
C ARG A 237 15.09 -19.14 3.08
N PRO A 238 16.16 -19.96 3.13
CA PRO A 238 16.46 -20.90 2.06
C PRO A 238 15.30 -21.89 1.91
N ALA A 239 14.99 -22.26 0.66
CA ALA A 239 13.90 -23.17 0.35
C ALA A 239 14.43 -24.49 -0.21
N THR A 240 14.03 -25.61 0.39
CA THR A 240 14.39 -26.95 -0.07
C THR A 240 13.17 -27.63 -0.69
N LYS A 241 13.32 -28.16 -1.90
CA LYS A 241 12.25 -28.85 -2.62
C LYS A 241 11.91 -30.15 -1.94
N SER A 242 10.61 -30.32 -1.66
CA SER A 242 10.09 -31.57 -1.15
C SER A 242 10.25 -32.67 -2.19
N SER A 243 10.50 -33.90 -1.73
CA SER A 243 10.42 -35.09 -2.59
C SER A 243 8.97 -35.42 -2.98
N ASN A 244 8.00 -34.88 -2.24
CA ASN A 244 6.59 -35.06 -2.50
C ASN A 244 6.06 -33.92 -3.38
N THR A 245 5.08 -34.26 -4.20
CA THR A 245 4.31 -33.33 -5.01
C THR A 245 2.88 -33.26 -4.52
N LEU A 246 2.18 -32.19 -4.88
CA LEU A 246 0.77 -31.97 -4.61
C LEU A 246 0.02 -32.04 -5.92
N ARG A 247 -1.11 -32.75 -5.92
CA ARG A 247 -1.97 -32.86 -7.11
C ARG A 247 -2.60 -31.51 -7.40
N THR A 248 -2.44 -30.99 -8.60
CA THR A 248 -3.03 -29.70 -8.98
C THR A 248 -4.55 -29.79 -9.04
N ILE A 249 -5.21 -28.71 -8.60
CA ILE A 249 -6.66 -28.59 -8.82
C ILE A 249 -6.93 -28.12 -10.25
N SER A 250 -8.11 -28.47 -10.77
CA SER A 250 -8.53 -27.97 -12.07
C SER A 250 -8.84 -26.48 -12.00
N LYS A 251 -8.81 -25.84 -13.17
CA LYS A 251 -9.28 -24.47 -13.35
C LYS A 251 -10.70 -24.24 -12.83
N ASP A 252 -11.63 -25.14 -13.14
CA ASP A 252 -13.03 -25.02 -12.70
C ASP A 252 -13.14 -25.09 -11.18
N GLN A 253 -12.31 -25.93 -10.55
CA GLN A 253 -12.23 -26.01 -9.09
C GLN A 253 -11.63 -24.73 -8.49
N ALA A 254 -10.62 -24.13 -9.13
CA ALA A 254 -10.06 -22.85 -8.70
C ALA A 254 -11.14 -21.74 -8.75
N LEU A 255 -11.86 -21.61 -9.87
CA LEU A 255 -12.95 -20.64 -9.99
C LEU A 255 -14.08 -20.89 -8.98
N THR A 256 -14.42 -22.14 -8.72
CA THR A 256 -15.40 -22.54 -7.69
C THR A 256 -14.92 -22.11 -6.30
N ASN A 257 -13.64 -22.31 -5.97
CA ASN A 257 -13.07 -21.93 -4.69
C ASN A 257 -13.02 -20.40 -4.51
N ILE A 258 -12.69 -19.64 -5.57
CA ILE A 258 -12.76 -18.17 -5.54
C ILE A 258 -14.19 -17.72 -5.27
N ALA A 259 -15.16 -18.26 -6.02
CA ALA A 259 -16.58 -17.91 -5.84
C ALA A 259 -17.07 -18.25 -4.42
N ALA A 260 -16.64 -19.38 -3.85
CA ALA A 260 -16.95 -19.75 -2.47
C ALA A 260 -16.36 -18.74 -1.47
N GLN A 261 -15.09 -18.38 -1.60
CA GLN A 261 -14.44 -17.40 -0.72
C GLN A 261 -15.14 -16.02 -0.79
N LEU A 262 -15.54 -15.58 -1.98
CA LEU A 262 -16.31 -14.33 -2.18
C LEU A 262 -17.71 -14.39 -1.55
N SER A 263 -18.37 -15.54 -1.67
CA SER A 263 -19.67 -15.79 -1.04
C SER A 263 -19.58 -15.75 0.49
N ASP A 264 -18.52 -16.31 1.07
CA ASP A 264 -18.32 -16.34 2.53
C ASP A 264 -18.16 -14.94 3.12
N VAL A 265 -17.47 -14.05 2.41
CA VAL A 265 -17.34 -12.63 2.81
C VAL A 265 -18.50 -11.75 2.35
N ARG A 266 -19.50 -12.34 1.68
CA ARG A 266 -20.68 -11.65 1.12
C ARG A 266 -20.32 -10.44 0.25
N MET A 267 -19.24 -10.58 -0.51
CA MET A 267 -18.70 -9.50 -1.34
C MET A 267 -19.22 -9.61 -2.77
N ASN A 268 -19.78 -8.52 -3.29
CA ASN A 268 -20.06 -8.40 -4.71
C ASN A 268 -18.82 -7.85 -5.40
N ALA A 269 -18.02 -8.71 -6.03
CA ALA A 269 -16.77 -8.34 -6.68
C ALA A 269 -16.61 -9.03 -8.05
N THR A 270 -15.86 -8.37 -8.93
CA THR A 270 -15.42 -8.89 -10.23
C THR A 270 -13.97 -9.35 -10.11
N VAL A 271 -13.65 -10.56 -10.57
CA VAL A 271 -12.26 -11.02 -10.65
C VAL A 271 -11.62 -10.43 -11.91
N GLU A 272 -10.58 -9.61 -11.75
CA GLU A 272 -9.90 -8.90 -12.84
C GLU A 272 -8.67 -9.64 -13.38
N ASP A 273 -7.99 -10.42 -12.54
CA ASP A 273 -6.83 -11.22 -12.93
C ASP A 273 -6.71 -12.47 -12.04
N ILE A 274 -6.16 -13.55 -12.61
CA ILE A 274 -5.83 -14.79 -11.89
C ILE A 274 -4.47 -15.27 -12.40
N SER A 275 -3.49 -15.34 -11.49
CA SER A 275 -2.13 -15.79 -11.78
C SER A 275 -1.69 -16.90 -10.82
N LEU A 276 -0.93 -17.87 -11.34
CA LEU A 276 -0.32 -18.91 -10.51
C LEU A 276 1.01 -18.41 -9.95
N CYS A 277 1.19 -18.54 -8.64
CA CYS A 277 2.45 -18.27 -7.96
C CYS A 277 2.70 -19.28 -6.84
N TYR A 278 3.87 -19.22 -6.24
CA TYR A 278 4.15 -19.93 -5.00
C TYR A 278 4.06 -18.96 -3.84
N TYR A 279 3.09 -19.16 -2.95
CA TYR A 279 2.91 -18.31 -1.79
C TYR A 279 3.87 -18.72 -0.68
N ASP A 280 4.60 -17.75 -0.13
CA ASP A 280 5.37 -17.92 1.09
C ASP A 280 4.46 -17.83 2.32
N ALA A 281 4.09 -19.00 2.85
CA ALA A 281 3.15 -19.15 3.95
C ALA A 281 3.80 -19.08 5.35
N GLY A 282 5.12 -18.93 5.43
CA GLY A 282 5.85 -18.96 6.69
C GLY A 282 6.84 -20.12 6.71
N GLU A 283 6.36 -21.37 6.76
CA GLU A 283 7.23 -22.55 6.79
C GLU A 283 7.36 -23.24 5.42
N PHE A 284 6.47 -22.94 4.47
CA PHE A 284 6.52 -23.51 3.13
C PHE A 284 6.35 -22.47 2.03
N LEU A 285 6.96 -22.76 0.87
CA LEU A 285 6.56 -22.18 -0.42
C LEU A 285 5.63 -23.17 -1.10
N GLN A 286 4.38 -22.77 -1.32
CA GLN A 286 3.34 -23.67 -1.79
C GLN A 286 2.52 -23.07 -2.95
N PRO A 287 2.06 -23.89 -3.90
CA PRO A 287 1.40 -23.38 -5.10
C PRO A 287 0.03 -22.77 -4.76
N ALA A 288 -0.19 -21.53 -5.19
CA ALA A 288 -1.40 -20.76 -4.93
C ALA A 288 -1.84 -20.00 -6.19
N TRP A 289 -3.15 -19.93 -6.41
CA TRP A 289 -3.72 -18.95 -7.32
C TRP A 289 -3.86 -17.63 -6.59
N ARG A 290 -3.14 -16.62 -7.06
CA ARG A 290 -3.36 -15.23 -6.71
C ARG A 290 -4.43 -14.68 -7.64
N TYR A 291 -5.41 -14.00 -7.09
CA TYR A 291 -6.43 -13.34 -7.90
C TYR A 291 -6.71 -11.94 -7.39
N TRP A 292 -7.06 -11.07 -8.33
CA TRP A 292 -7.34 -9.66 -8.08
C TRP A 292 -8.83 -9.42 -8.23
N LEU A 293 -9.40 -8.71 -7.28
CA LEU A 293 -10.81 -8.37 -7.25
C LEU A 293 -10.97 -6.88 -7.47
N ALA A 294 -11.92 -6.48 -8.29
CA ALA A 294 -12.52 -5.15 -8.26
C ALA A 294 -13.91 -5.27 -7.66
N GLN A 295 -14.12 -4.69 -6.49
CA GLN A 295 -15.44 -4.53 -5.91
C GLN A 295 -16.13 -3.34 -6.59
N PRO A 296 -17.18 -3.55 -7.43
CA PRO A 296 -18.01 -2.45 -7.89
C PRO A 296 -18.55 -1.72 -6.66
N ASP A 297 -18.31 -0.41 -6.63
CA ASP A 297 -19.01 0.41 -5.64
C ASP A 297 -20.51 0.32 -5.92
N GLN A 298 -21.32 0.28 -4.86
CA GLN A 298 -22.78 0.29 -4.98
C GLN A 298 -23.26 1.59 -5.65
N ASP A 299 -22.47 2.65 -5.55
CA ASP A 299 -22.65 3.89 -6.29
C ASP A 299 -21.70 3.91 -7.50
N GLN A 300 -22.24 3.83 -8.72
CA GLN A 300 -21.52 3.63 -10.00
C GLN A 300 -20.44 4.68 -10.37
N ASN A 301 -20.06 5.58 -9.47
CA ASN A 301 -19.16 6.70 -9.72
C ASN A 301 -17.87 6.69 -8.87
N VAL A 302 -17.58 5.61 -8.15
CA VAL A 302 -16.39 5.52 -7.29
C VAL A 302 -15.38 4.52 -7.86
N THR A 303 -14.09 4.78 -7.64
CA THR A 303 -13.00 3.84 -7.94
C THR A 303 -13.23 2.51 -7.22
N ASN A 304 -13.33 1.41 -7.99
CA ASN A 304 -13.55 0.07 -7.45
C ASN A 304 -12.48 -0.25 -6.39
N SER A 305 -12.91 -0.60 -5.17
CA SER A 305 -11.97 -1.11 -4.16
C SER A 305 -11.37 -2.41 -4.67
N ARG A 306 -10.04 -2.48 -4.73
CA ARG A 306 -9.34 -3.69 -5.17
C ARG A 306 -8.78 -4.48 -4.01
N LEU A 307 -8.86 -5.80 -4.11
CA LEU A 307 -8.36 -6.74 -3.11
C LEU A 307 -7.59 -7.86 -3.80
N VAL A 308 -6.57 -8.38 -3.09
CA VAL A 308 -5.84 -9.58 -3.51
C VAL A 308 -6.28 -10.74 -2.65
N GLY A 309 -6.71 -11.81 -3.30
CA GLY A 309 -6.98 -13.07 -2.65
C GLY A 309 -6.02 -14.17 -3.10
N TYR A 310 -5.94 -15.20 -2.25
CA TYR A 310 -5.18 -16.41 -2.53
C TYR A 310 -6.06 -17.63 -2.28
N ILE A 311 -6.07 -18.57 -3.22
CA ILE A 311 -6.63 -19.92 -3.02
C ILE A 311 -5.59 -20.98 -3.39
N ALA A 312 -5.78 -22.20 -2.90
CA ALA A 312 -4.88 -23.29 -3.19
C ALA A 312 -4.86 -23.61 -4.70
N ALA A 313 -3.67 -23.82 -5.27
CA ALA A 313 -3.54 -24.34 -6.63
C ALA A 313 -3.32 -25.86 -6.68
N ALA A 314 -3.18 -26.50 -5.52
CA ALA A 314 -3.07 -27.94 -5.39
C ALA A 314 -3.79 -28.46 -4.14
N GLU A 315 -4.18 -29.74 -4.17
CA GLU A 315 -4.79 -30.43 -3.04
C GLU A 315 -3.76 -30.70 -1.94
N GLY A 316 -4.19 -30.61 -0.67
CA GLY A 316 -3.34 -31.00 0.47
C GLY A 316 -2.16 -30.07 0.73
N LEU A 317 -2.36 -28.75 0.57
CA LEU A 317 -1.35 -27.76 0.95
C LEU A 317 -0.87 -27.98 2.40
N PRO A 318 0.44 -27.87 2.67
CA PRO A 318 0.97 -28.04 4.02
C PRO A 318 0.54 -26.94 5.00
N GLU A 319 0.25 -25.72 4.51
CA GLU A 319 -0.22 -24.59 5.32
C GLU A 319 -1.48 -23.94 4.75
N GLU A 320 -2.30 -23.33 5.62
CA GLU A 320 -3.43 -22.52 5.18
C GLU A 320 -2.94 -21.23 4.49
N LEU A 321 -3.61 -20.84 3.40
CA LEU A 321 -3.37 -19.56 2.75
C LEU A 321 -4.12 -18.43 3.47
N PRO A 322 -3.67 -17.17 3.32
CA PRO A 322 -4.37 -16.03 3.92
C PRO A 322 -5.84 -15.96 3.47
N LYS A 323 -6.72 -15.68 4.44
CA LYS A 323 -8.12 -15.35 4.14
C LYS A 323 -8.19 -14.00 3.45
N LEU A 324 -9.09 -13.87 2.47
CA LEU A 324 -9.34 -12.60 1.76
C LEU A 324 -9.62 -11.43 2.72
N ILE A 325 -10.42 -11.68 3.75
CA ILE A 325 -10.61 -10.77 4.89
C ILE A 325 -10.12 -11.50 6.14
N PRO A 326 -9.09 -10.99 6.83
CA PRO A 326 -8.63 -11.57 8.08
C PRO A 326 -9.77 -11.67 9.09
N ASP A 327 -9.81 -12.75 9.87
CA ASP A 327 -10.81 -12.88 10.93
C ASP A 327 -10.56 -11.80 11.99
N PRO A 328 -11.53 -10.89 12.26
CA PRO A 328 -11.36 -9.84 13.24
C PRO A 328 -11.05 -10.38 14.65
N ALA A 329 -11.37 -11.64 14.94
CA ALA A 329 -11.08 -12.29 16.22
C ALA A 329 -9.64 -12.83 16.34
N CYS A 330 -8.84 -12.81 15.28
CA CYS A 330 -7.50 -13.38 15.28
C CYS A 330 -6.46 -12.45 14.61
N PRO A 331 -6.15 -11.28 15.22
CA PRO A 331 -4.93 -10.58 14.84
C PRO A 331 -3.75 -11.53 15.09
N ALA A 332 -2.89 -11.71 14.08
CA ALA A 332 -1.63 -12.46 14.22
C ALA A 332 -0.99 -12.08 15.56
N ALA A 333 -0.71 -13.07 16.40
CA ALA A 333 -0.49 -12.92 17.84
C ALA A 333 0.30 -11.66 18.24
N LEU A 334 -0.44 -10.57 18.49
CA LEU A 334 0.11 -9.37 19.11
C LEU A 334 0.39 -9.71 20.58
N PRO A 335 1.47 -9.19 21.18
CA PRO A 335 1.63 -9.28 22.64
C PRO A 335 0.38 -8.67 23.30
N PRO A 336 -0.14 -9.28 24.38
CA PRO A 336 -1.42 -8.91 24.97
C PRO A 336 -1.44 -7.42 25.36
N TYR A 337 -2.25 -6.65 24.63
CA TYR A 337 -2.52 -5.24 24.92
C TYR A 337 -3.43 -5.14 26.15
N ASN A 338 -2.98 -4.44 27.19
CA ASN A 338 -3.76 -4.24 28.40
C ASN A 338 -4.78 -3.12 28.19
N THR A 339 -5.97 -3.48 27.74
CA THR A 339 -7.10 -2.59 27.38
C THR A 339 -7.69 -1.78 28.55
N THR A 340 -7.15 -1.86 29.76
CA THR A 340 -7.74 -1.21 30.94
C THR A 340 -7.56 0.31 31.03
N GLN A 341 -6.83 0.97 30.12
CA GLN A 341 -6.67 2.43 30.13
C GLN A 341 -7.52 3.22 29.11
N ALA A 342 -8.16 2.59 28.13
CA ALA A 342 -8.81 3.32 27.03
C ALA A 342 -10.30 3.67 27.23
N ASN A 343 -10.93 3.21 28.32
CA ASN A 343 -12.36 3.47 28.58
C ASN A 343 -12.63 4.70 29.48
N GLY A 344 -11.66 5.61 29.62
CA GLY A 344 -11.93 6.92 30.20
C GLY A 344 -12.76 7.74 29.22
N ASN A 345 -13.98 8.12 29.60
CA ASN A 345 -14.80 9.08 28.86
C ASN A 345 -13.92 10.22 28.31
N LEU A 346 -13.90 10.38 26.98
CA LEU A 346 -13.30 11.49 26.23
C LEU A 346 -14.03 12.81 26.54
N ALA A 347 -14.09 13.19 27.81
CA ALA A 347 -14.24 14.58 28.18
C ALA A 347 -12.96 15.28 27.71
N ARG A 348 -13.10 16.36 26.93
CA ARG A 348 -12.04 17.34 26.66
C ARG A 348 -11.14 17.42 27.89
N ARG A 349 -9.95 16.80 27.84
CA ARG A 349 -8.93 17.11 28.85
C ARG A 349 -8.72 18.60 28.73
N SER A 350 -8.94 19.33 29.82
CA SER A 350 -8.75 20.77 29.77
C SER A 350 -7.27 21.00 29.46
N PHE A 351 -6.97 21.93 28.57
CA PHE A 351 -5.60 22.36 28.26
C PHE A 351 -4.76 22.62 29.54
N PHE A 352 -5.42 22.96 30.65
CA PHE A 352 -4.81 23.15 31.96
C PHE A 352 -4.41 21.85 32.70
N ASP A 353 -5.10 20.73 32.49
CA ASP A 353 -4.75 19.45 33.12
C ASP A 353 -3.47 18.85 32.50
N ASP A 354 -3.23 19.06 31.20
CA ASP A 354 -1.98 18.65 30.54
C ASP A 354 -0.80 19.55 30.91
N ILE A 355 -1.02 20.86 31.08
CA ILE A 355 0.05 21.79 31.50
C ILE A 355 0.45 21.60 32.97
N LEU A 356 -0.51 21.35 33.86
CA LEU A 356 -0.24 21.23 35.30
C LEU A 356 0.04 19.77 35.73
N GLY A 357 -0.50 18.77 35.04
CA GLY A 357 -0.15 17.36 35.23
C GLY A 357 1.21 16.99 34.63
N GLY A 358 1.62 17.65 33.55
CA GLY A 358 2.90 17.39 32.87
C GLY A 358 4.16 17.83 33.64
N ILE A 359 4.05 18.66 34.67
CA ILE A 359 5.24 19.11 35.42
C ILE A 359 5.73 18.04 36.44
N ALA A 360 4.89 17.07 36.80
CA ALA A 360 5.21 16.10 37.86
C ALA A 360 5.72 14.73 37.36
N ASP A 361 5.40 14.32 36.11
CA ASP A 361 5.80 13.01 35.55
C ASP A 361 6.86 13.10 34.44
N ASP A 362 7.28 14.32 34.04
CA ASP A 362 8.10 14.59 32.85
C ASP A 362 9.60 14.77 33.13
N VAL A 363 10.16 13.95 34.02
CA VAL A 363 11.61 13.91 34.24
C VAL A 363 12.23 12.74 33.48
N GLY A 364 12.11 12.73 32.14
CA GLY A 364 13.01 11.90 31.32
C GLY A 364 12.59 11.47 29.92
N SER A 365 11.32 11.52 29.51
CA SER A 365 10.88 11.07 28.17
C SER A 365 10.37 12.21 27.31
N ASP A 366 10.69 12.21 26.01
CA ASP A 366 10.09 13.15 25.07
C ASP A 366 8.67 12.70 24.72
N LEU A 367 7.67 13.43 25.24
CA LEU A 367 6.26 13.22 24.93
C LEU A 367 5.96 13.59 23.47
N ILE A 368 5.34 12.66 22.73
CA ILE A 368 4.86 12.84 21.35
C ILE A 368 3.34 12.67 21.34
N ARG A 369 2.63 13.75 21.01
CA ARG A 369 1.17 13.76 20.86
C ARG A 369 0.80 13.28 19.47
N VAL A 370 -0.06 12.27 19.41
CA VAL A 370 -0.55 11.68 18.17
C VAL A 370 -2.02 12.02 17.99
N GLY A 371 -2.37 12.51 16.80
CA GLY A 371 -3.76 12.74 16.38
C GLY A 371 -4.17 11.74 15.29
N ARG A 372 -5.35 11.15 15.41
CA ARG A 372 -5.89 10.17 14.46
C ARG A 372 -7.25 10.63 13.95
N TYR A 373 -7.35 10.91 12.66
CA TYR A 373 -8.56 11.44 12.02
C TYR A 373 -9.00 10.47 10.93
N ILE A 374 -10.01 9.67 11.22
CA ILE A 374 -10.39 8.55 10.34
C ILE A 374 -11.76 8.73 9.74
N GLN A 375 -11.98 8.05 8.63
CA GLN A 375 -13.27 8.04 7.96
C GLN A 375 -14.37 7.51 8.89
N GLN A 376 -15.45 8.29 9.07
CA GLN A 376 -16.73 7.75 9.53
C GLN A 376 -17.42 7.19 8.31
N ASN A 377 -17.40 5.87 8.18
CA ASN A 377 -18.16 5.22 7.14
C ASN A 377 -19.12 4.20 7.76
N ASN A 378 -20.32 4.12 7.20
CA ASN A 378 -21.37 3.17 7.60
C ASN A 378 -21.07 1.73 7.15
N PHE A 379 -19.93 1.51 6.49
CA PHE A 379 -19.52 0.17 6.10
C PHE A 379 -19.17 -0.64 7.34
N ALA A 380 -19.69 -1.86 7.39
CA ALA A 380 -19.48 -2.83 8.47
C ALA A 380 -18.00 -3.26 8.65
N SER A 381 -17.04 -2.66 7.94
CA SER A 381 -15.69 -3.20 7.79
C SER A 381 -14.70 -2.81 8.89
N GLY A 382 -14.95 -1.79 9.73
CA GLY A 382 -14.04 -1.42 10.84
C GLY A 382 -12.59 -1.08 10.44
N SER A 383 -12.25 -1.15 9.15
CA SER A 383 -10.89 -1.26 8.62
C SER A 383 -10.09 0.00 8.84
N PHE A 384 -10.69 1.17 8.61
CA PHE A 384 -10.06 2.47 8.89
C PHE A 384 -9.70 2.63 10.36
N ARG A 385 -10.59 2.21 11.26
CA ARG A 385 -10.37 2.24 12.71
C ARG A 385 -9.30 1.24 13.11
N ASP A 386 -9.32 0.05 12.56
CA ASP A 386 -8.35 -1.00 12.85
C ASP A 386 -6.94 -0.61 12.39
N ASP A 387 -6.79 -0.07 11.18
CA ASP A 387 -5.53 0.47 10.65
C ASP A 387 -4.98 1.57 11.57
N SER A 388 -5.84 2.51 11.98
CA SER A 388 -5.47 3.60 12.88
C SER A 388 -5.08 3.10 14.28
N ASN A 389 -5.78 2.10 14.81
CA ASN A 389 -5.45 1.50 16.10
C ASN A 389 -4.12 0.72 16.03
N LYS A 390 -3.87 -0.01 14.94
CA LYS A 390 -2.60 -0.71 14.69
C LYS A 390 -1.43 0.26 14.61
N PHE A 391 -1.60 1.39 13.92
CA PHE A 391 -0.61 2.47 13.89
C PHE A 391 -0.23 2.93 15.31
N MET A 392 -1.21 3.28 16.14
CA MET A 392 -0.96 3.73 17.51
C MET A 392 -0.35 2.63 18.39
N SER A 393 -0.81 1.39 18.23
CA SER A 393 -0.27 0.22 18.91
C SER A 393 1.21 0.02 18.61
N GLN A 394 1.61 0.10 17.34
CA GLN A 394 3.02 -0.05 16.95
C GLN A 394 3.88 1.11 17.45
N LEU A 395 3.39 2.35 17.37
CA LEU A 395 4.11 3.50 17.95
C LEU A 395 4.45 3.27 19.42
N THR A 396 3.45 2.82 20.19
CA THR A 396 3.57 2.61 21.64
C THR A 396 4.44 1.39 21.97
N PHE A 397 4.26 0.28 21.24
CA PHE A 397 5.01 -0.95 21.43
C PHE A 397 6.51 -0.75 21.18
N TRP A 398 6.86 -0.16 20.03
CA TRP A 398 8.26 0.05 19.65
C TRP A 398 8.94 1.14 20.47
N ALA A 399 8.21 2.20 20.86
CA ALA A 399 8.75 3.17 21.82
C ALA A 399 8.99 2.52 23.19
N GLY A 400 8.07 1.67 23.66
CA GLY A 400 8.27 0.88 24.87
C GLY A 400 9.51 -0.02 24.79
N PHE A 401 9.78 -0.57 23.61
CA PHE A 401 10.99 -1.33 23.35
C PHE A 401 12.26 -0.46 23.46
N GLU A 402 12.30 0.71 22.82
CA GLU A 402 13.42 1.67 22.98
C GLU A 402 13.62 2.08 24.44
N ASN A 403 12.53 2.15 25.22
CA ASN A 403 12.56 2.56 26.62
C ASN A 403 13.03 1.44 27.56
N SER A 404 13.03 0.18 27.10
CA SER A 404 13.48 -0.96 27.89
C SER A 404 15.01 -1.01 27.99
N TRP A 405 15.51 -1.19 29.21
CA TRP A 405 16.95 -1.21 29.54
C TRP A 405 17.69 -2.36 28.84
N PRO A 406 18.95 -2.18 28.35
CA PRO A 406 19.92 -1.13 28.68
C PRO A 406 20.07 -0.03 27.61
N PHE A 407 19.07 0.15 26.73
CA PHE A 407 19.16 1.09 25.60
C PHE A 407 19.45 2.54 26.04
N ASN A 408 18.88 2.95 27.17
CA ASN A 408 18.96 4.32 27.69
C ASN A 408 20.31 4.65 28.38
N TRP A 409 21.04 3.66 28.90
CA TRP A 409 22.30 3.91 29.62
C TRP A 409 23.49 4.19 28.69
N PHE A 410 23.52 3.52 27.53
CA PHE A 410 24.64 3.65 26.59
C PHE A 410 24.49 4.84 25.64
N ASN A 411 23.42 5.63 25.81
CA ASN A 411 23.03 6.63 24.84
C ASN A 411 22.52 7.91 25.52
N PRO A 412 23.43 8.72 26.09
CA PRO A 412 23.06 9.96 26.80
C PRO A 412 22.35 11.02 25.92
N GLY A 413 22.23 10.78 24.61
CA GLY A 413 21.47 11.63 23.69
C GLY A 413 20.10 11.09 23.28
N PHE A 414 19.75 9.83 23.58
CA PHE A 414 18.41 9.32 23.30
C PHE A 414 17.55 9.45 24.53
N ARG A 415 16.56 10.33 24.44
CA ARG A 415 15.46 10.35 25.39
C ARG A 415 14.43 9.30 24.97
N PRO A 416 13.90 8.51 25.91
CA PRO A 416 12.71 7.69 25.70
C PRO A 416 11.63 8.46 24.93
N LEU A 417 11.07 7.88 23.88
CA LEU A 417 9.86 8.44 23.25
C LEU A 417 8.64 7.93 24.01
N ASN A 418 7.67 8.81 24.21
CA ASN A 418 6.38 8.44 24.79
C ASN A 418 5.27 8.94 23.87
N PHE A 419 4.70 8.03 23.08
CA PHE A 419 3.57 8.34 22.20
C PHE A 419 2.26 8.28 23.00
N VAL A 420 1.48 9.36 22.93
CA VAL A 420 0.15 9.45 23.53
C VAL A 420 -0.88 9.77 22.47
N ASP A 421 -1.91 8.93 22.42
CA ASP A 421 -3.10 9.16 21.60
C ASP A 421 -3.86 10.36 22.19
N SER A 422 -3.53 11.54 21.68
CA SER A 422 -4.00 12.82 22.23
C SER A 422 -5.33 13.22 21.64
N GLN A 423 -5.59 12.82 20.40
CA GLN A 423 -6.84 13.08 19.71
C GLN A 423 -7.21 11.91 18.80
N SER A 424 -8.47 11.48 18.85
CA SER A 424 -9.05 10.56 17.88
C SER A 424 -10.42 11.07 17.48
N ALA A 425 -10.62 11.31 16.18
CA ALA A 425 -11.88 11.74 15.63
C ALA A 425 -12.27 10.84 14.44
N GLU A 426 -13.51 10.39 14.44
CA GLU A 426 -14.10 9.67 13.32
C GLU A 426 -15.10 10.58 12.64
N GLY A 427 -15.10 10.64 11.32
CA GLY A 427 -16.05 11.52 10.64
C GLY A 427 -15.66 12.97 10.75
N ALA A 428 -14.36 13.26 10.87
CA ALA A 428 -13.90 14.62 10.97
C ALA A 428 -14.40 15.40 9.76
N THR A 429 -15.20 16.44 10.01
CA THR A 429 -15.70 17.32 8.96
C THR A 429 -14.58 18.27 8.51
N PRO A 430 -14.65 18.84 7.29
CA PRO A 430 -13.71 19.84 6.79
C PRO A 430 -13.44 20.98 7.78
N VAL A 431 -14.43 21.32 8.61
CA VAL A 431 -14.31 22.34 9.66
C VAL A 431 -13.08 22.09 10.57
N ILE A 432 -12.77 20.83 10.89
CA ILE A 432 -11.61 20.47 11.73
C ILE A 432 -10.28 20.83 11.06
N TYR A 433 -10.23 20.80 9.74
CA TYR A 433 -9.03 21.07 8.95
C TYR A 433 -8.95 22.53 8.47
N GLU A 434 -10.08 23.19 8.23
CA GLU A 434 -10.13 24.50 7.57
C GLU A 434 -10.43 25.68 8.51
N LYS A 435 -11.00 25.43 9.70
CA LYS A 435 -11.53 26.49 10.57
C LYS A 435 -11.12 26.40 12.02
N VAL A 436 -10.89 25.19 12.51
CA VAL A 436 -10.50 24.94 13.91
C VAL A 436 -9.25 24.06 13.98
N GLU A 437 -8.40 24.11 12.95
CA GLU A 437 -7.15 23.38 12.89
C GLU A 437 -6.27 23.65 14.11
N SER A 438 -6.28 24.88 14.62
CA SER A 438 -5.57 25.30 15.83
C SER A 438 -6.06 24.60 17.10
N ASP A 439 -7.28 24.04 17.11
CA ASP A 439 -7.85 23.31 18.25
C ASP A 439 -7.74 21.79 18.08
N PHE A 440 -7.35 21.31 16.90
CA PHE A 440 -7.31 19.90 16.55
C PHE A 440 -5.95 19.49 15.97
N LEU A 441 -5.81 19.45 14.64
CA LEU A 441 -4.62 18.92 13.97
C LEU A 441 -3.33 19.64 14.41
N ASP A 442 -3.39 20.94 14.66
CA ASP A 442 -2.21 21.70 15.06
C ASP A 442 -1.85 21.52 16.56
N GLN A 443 -2.63 20.76 17.33
CA GLN A 443 -2.39 20.47 18.76
C GLN A 443 -1.72 19.11 19.01
N VAL A 444 -1.27 18.43 17.95
CA VAL A 444 -0.51 17.17 18.04
C VAL A 444 0.84 17.32 17.34
N ASP A 445 1.82 16.48 17.67
CA ASP A 445 3.15 16.50 17.01
C ASP A 445 3.10 15.74 15.66
N LEU A 446 2.35 14.64 15.63
CA LEU A 446 2.14 13.76 14.47
C LEU A 446 0.64 13.50 14.26
N ALA A 447 0.14 13.80 13.06
CA ALA A 447 -1.22 13.46 12.65
C ALA A 447 -1.24 12.31 11.65
N LEU A 448 -2.19 11.38 11.81
CA LEU A 448 -2.58 10.39 10.81
C LEU A 448 -4.02 10.63 10.39
N THR A 449 -4.23 10.96 9.13
CA THR A 449 -5.55 11.04 8.50
C THR A 449 -5.76 9.84 7.59
N ILE A 450 -6.87 9.11 7.74
CA ILE A 450 -7.23 7.99 6.86
C ILE A 450 -8.63 8.22 6.31
N GLY A 451 -8.77 8.34 4.99
CA GLY A 451 -10.06 8.57 4.34
C GLY A 451 -10.02 8.40 2.83
N HIS A 452 -11.05 8.91 2.16
CA HIS A 452 -11.02 9.06 0.72
C HIS A 452 -10.15 10.24 0.35
N GLY A 453 -9.60 10.21 -0.86
CA GLY A 453 -8.72 11.23 -1.36
C GLY A 453 -8.89 11.45 -2.84
N ASN A 454 -8.47 12.63 -3.27
CA ASN A 454 -8.13 12.95 -4.64
C ASN A 454 -7.05 14.04 -4.60
N TYR A 455 -6.59 14.53 -5.74
CA TYR A 455 -5.52 15.52 -5.83
C TYR A 455 -5.83 16.74 -4.96
N HIS A 456 -5.01 16.94 -3.93
CA HIS A 456 -5.12 18.03 -2.96
C HIS A 456 -6.42 18.09 -2.14
N ILE A 457 -7.21 17.02 -2.12
CA ILE A 457 -8.45 16.97 -1.35
C ILE A 457 -8.59 15.62 -0.65
N PHE A 458 -9.27 15.62 0.48
CA PHE A 458 -9.60 14.37 1.17
C PHE A 458 -10.87 14.52 1.98
N ALA A 459 -11.44 13.38 2.36
CA ALA A 459 -12.64 13.34 3.17
C ALA A 459 -12.60 12.20 4.18
N THR A 460 -12.85 12.58 5.43
CA THR A 460 -13.06 11.66 6.55
C THR A 460 -14.54 11.54 6.93
N ASN A 461 -15.45 12.26 6.29
CA ASN A 461 -16.89 12.14 6.53
C ASN A 461 -17.64 11.91 5.23
N GLY A 462 -17.89 10.64 4.89
CA GLY A 462 -18.55 10.21 3.64
C GLY A 462 -17.60 9.69 2.55
N THR A 463 -18.19 9.27 1.42
CA THR A 463 -17.53 8.81 0.18
C THR A 463 -17.56 9.97 -0.83
N CYS A 464 -16.47 10.71 -1.01
CA CYS A 464 -16.48 11.97 -1.77
C CYS A 464 -16.02 11.83 -3.22
N ASP A 465 -16.15 10.65 -3.80
CA ASP A 465 -15.38 10.29 -4.99
C ASP A 465 -16.10 10.70 -6.29
N SER A 466 -17.34 11.22 -6.17
CA SER A 466 -18.06 11.89 -7.25
C SER A 466 -18.43 13.32 -6.85
N SER A 467 -17.96 14.30 -7.63
CA SER A 467 -18.13 15.75 -7.46
C SER A 467 -19.59 16.25 -7.53
N VAL A 468 -20.58 15.35 -7.45
CA VAL A 468 -21.98 15.63 -7.76
C VAL A 468 -22.90 15.47 -6.55
N ASP A 469 -22.47 14.80 -5.48
CA ASP A 469 -23.28 14.72 -4.25
C ASP A 469 -22.90 15.82 -3.26
N SER A 470 -23.75 16.86 -3.25
CA SER A 470 -23.65 18.07 -2.40
C SER A 470 -23.60 17.84 -0.89
N THR A 471 -23.65 16.58 -0.44
CA THR A 471 -23.64 16.18 0.97
C THR A 471 -22.25 15.82 1.49
N CYS A 472 -21.26 15.62 0.61
CA CYS A 472 -19.92 15.23 1.02
C CYS A 472 -19.08 16.44 1.44
N ALA A 473 -18.62 16.42 2.68
CA ALA A 473 -17.83 17.50 3.24
C ALA A 473 -16.34 17.20 2.97
N ILE A 474 -15.82 17.75 1.88
CA ILE A 474 -14.44 17.62 1.41
C ILE A 474 -13.57 18.68 2.09
N ALA A 475 -12.43 18.27 2.64
CA ALA A 475 -11.40 19.20 3.07
C ALA A 475 -10.51 19.48 1.86
N SER A 476 -10.44 20.74 1.43
CA SER A 476 -9.49 21.14 0.40
C SER A 476 -8.23 21.65 1.04
N ILE A 477 -7.09 21.12 0.60
CA ILE A 477 -5.81 21.61 1.06
C ILE A 477 -5.62 23.08 0.65
N ASP A 478 -6.23 23.55 -0.45
CA ASP A 478 -6.19 24.97 -0.85
C ASP A 478 -6.88 25.91 0.15
N ASN A 479 -7.81 25.39 0.95
CA ASN A 479 -8.51 26.15 1.98
C ASN A 479 -7.78 26.09 3.33
N MET A 480 -6.70 25.31 3.42
CA MET A 480 -5.91 25.11 4.63
C MET A 480 -4.78 26.13 4.68
N SER A 481 -4.55 26.70 5.86
CA SER A 481 -3.41 27.58 6.08
C SER A 481 -2.91 27.44 7.50
N ASN A 482 -1.68 27.87 7.76
CA ASN A 482 -1.14 28.03 9.10
C ASN A 482 -0.92 26.74 9.91
N PHE A 483 -0.79 25.59 9.26
CA PHE A 483 -0.45 24.36 9.95
C PHE A 483 1.00 24.39 10.46
N GLY A 484 1.20 23.84 11.66
CA GLY A 484 2.47 23.86 12.37
C GLY A 484 2.75 25.16 13.13
N GLN A 485 1.79 26.09 13.17
CA GLN A 485 1.96 27.27 14.02
C GLN A 485 2.06 26.92 15.51
N ASN A 486 1.37 25.85 15.92
CA ASN A 486 1.42 25.29 17.27
C ASN A 486 2.35 24.06 17.31
N LEU A 487 1.82 22.84 17.41
CA LEU A 487 2.59 21.61 17.67
C LEU A 487 2.83 20.74 16.45
N LEU A 488 2.01 20.83 15.39
CA LEU A 488 2.10 19.87 14.29
C LEU A 488 3.38 20.03 13.48
N ARG A 489 4.10 18.92 13.28
CA ARG A 489 5.33 18.87 12.50
C ARG A 489 5.24 17.88 11.35
N TYR A 490 4.48 16.82 11.55
CA TYR A 490 4.36 15.73 10.60
C TYR A 490 2.91 15.35 10.38
N TRP A 491 2.53 15.21 9.11
CA TRP A 491 1.18 14.78 8.76
C TRP A 491 1.22 13.63 7.74
N ALA A 492 0.74 12.47 8.15
CA ALA A 492 0.50 11.33 7.27
C ALA A 492 -0.96 11.31 6.81
N MET A 493 -1.18 11.27 5.50
CA MET A 493 -2.49 11.25 4.86
C MET A 493 -2.63 10.00 4.01
N LYS A 494 -3.37 9.01 4.51
CA LYS A 494 -3.72 7.79 3.80
C LYS A 494 -5.07 7.96 3.12
N GLY A 495 -5.03 8.11 1.81
CA GLY A 495 -6.19 8.11 0.92
C GLY A 495 -5.72 8.19 -0.52
N CYS A 496 -6.61 7.94 -1.46
CA CYS A 496 -6.26 7.91 -2.88
C CYS A 496 -5.69 9.25 -3.32
N SER A 497 -4.47 9.25 -3.87
CA SER A 497 -3.98 10.37 -4.67
C SER A 497 -3.96 11.76 -4.00
N ILE A 498 -3.88 11.83 -2.66
CA ILE A 498 -3.95 13.11 -1.90
C ILE A 498 -2.77 14.03 -2.20
N ILE A 499 -1.57 13.45 -2.38
CA ILE A 499 -0.34 14.20 -2.62
C ILE A 499 0.14 13.92 -4.04
N PRO A 500 -0.45 14.57 -5.07
CA PRO A 500 0.02 14.41 -6.44
C PRO A 500 1.43 15.01 -6.58
N THR A 501 2.12 14.59 -7.62
CA THR A 501 3.50 15.00 -7.93
C THR A 501 3.54 15.71 -9.28
N PRO A 502 4.65 16.35 -9.65
CA PRO A 502 4.72 17.10 -10.91
C PRO A 502 4.41 16.25 -12.14
N GLN A 503 4.71 14.95 -12.10
CA GLN A 503 4.42 14.01 -13.19
C GLN A 503 2.97 13.50 -13.23
N ASP A 504 2.16 13.86 -12.23
CA ASP A 504 0.73 13.57 -12.22
C ASP A 504 -0.07 14.62 -13.01
N PHE A 505 0.56 15.74 -13.34
CA PHE A 505 -0.01 16.78 -14.18
C PHE A 505 0.47 16.60 -15.61
N TYR A 506 -0.48 16.52 -16.54
CA TYR A 506 -0.22 16.26 -17.95
C TYR A 506 0.63 17.38 -18.56
N CYS A 507 0.21 18.64 -18.40
CA CYS A 507 0.86 19.80 -18.97
C CYS A 507 2.04 20.31 -18.12
N PRO A 508 3.24 20.55 -18.72
CA PRO A 508 4.36 21.22 -18.05
C PRO A 508 3.95 22.52 -17.35
N GLU A 509 3.08 23.31 -17.97
CA GLU A 509 2.54 24.53 -17.40
C GLU A 509 1.69 24.28 -16.16
N ASP A 510 1.08 23.11 -15.97
CA ASP A 510 0.25 22.74 -14.83
C ASP A 510 1.01 22.06 -13.70
N GLN A 511 2.26 21.64 -13.92
CA GLN A 511 3.07 20.98 -12.89
C GLN A 511 3.23 21.82 -11.63
N HIS A 512 3.16 23.15 -11.75
CA HIS A 512 3.19 24.07 -10.62
C HIS A 512 2.12 23.77 -9.55
N GLN A 513 0.96 23.24 -9.97
CA GLN A 513 -0.16 22.89 -9.10
C GLN A 513 0.22 21.85 -8.03
N ALA A 514 1.19 20.96 -8.30
CA ALA A 514 1.69 20.00 -7.32
C ALA A 514 2.21 20.65 -6.03
N TRP A 515 2.63 21.92 -6.09
CA TRP A 515 3.19 22.66 -4.96
C TRP A 515 2.29 23.75 -4.40
N ASP A 516 1.45 24.37 -5.22
CA ASP A 516 0.87 25.68 -4.91
C ASP A 516 0.06 25.67 -3.63
N THR A 517 -0.70 24.60 -3.44
CA THR A 517 -1.52 24.30 -2.29
C THR A 517 -0.73 24.13 -0.98
N TRP A 518 0.54 23.72 -1.04
CA TRP A 518 1.34 23.40 0.16
C TRP A 518 2.01 24.62 0.79
N TRP A 519 2.18 25.71 0.06
CA TRP A 519 2.95 26.87 0.53
C TRP A 519 2.35 27.54 1.78
N ASP A 520 1.03 27.60 1.85
CA ASP A 520 0.33 28.29 2.93
C ASP A 520 0.00 27.34 4.10
N MET A 521 0.02 26.03 3.83
CA MET A 521 -0.04 25.01 4.87
C MET A 521 1.22 24.94 5.70
N PHE A 522 2.39 24.94 5.07
CA PHE A 522 3.67 24.69 5.76
C PHE A 522 4.10 25.93 6.58
N ASN A 523 3.45 26.21 7.71
CA ASN A 523 3.78 27.33 8.58
C ASN A 523 4.36 26.85 9.93
N GLY A 524 5.26 25.87 9.82
CA GLY A 524 5.89 25.15 10.93
C GLY A 524 5.91 23.62 10.76
N LEU A 525 5.17 23.09 9.78
CA LEU A 525 5.28 21.71 9.32
C LEU A 525 6.66 21.42 8.72
N HIS A 526 7.19 20.24 9.02
CA HIS A 526 8.42 19.71 8.43
C HIS A 526 8.11 18.89 7.17
N ALA A 527 7.10 18.03 7.26
CA ALA A 527 6.72 17.14 6.17
C ALA A 527 5.24 16.74 6.20
N ALA A 528 4.70 16.52 5.00
CA ALA A 528 3.44 15.84 4.76
C ALA A 528 3.71 14.62 3.86
N VAL A 529 3.15 13.47 4.20
CA VAL A 529 3.36 12.21 3.48
C VAL A 529 2.02 11.59 3.12
N GLY A 530 1.93 10.95 1.96
CA GLY A 530 0.68 10.40 1.46
C GLY A 530 0.85 9.54 0.22
N LEU A 531 -0.25 9.21 -0.43
CA LEU A 531 -0.24 8.49 -1.70
C LEU A 531 -0.50 9.45 -2.84
N ARG A 532 0.19 9.25 -3.96
CA ARG A 532 -0.06 9.95 -5.24
C ARG A 532 -0.92 9.15 -6.20
N THR A 533 -1.15 7.87 -5.92
CA THR A 533 -2.11 7.01 -6.62
C THR A 533 -3.10 6.40 -5.63
N ASP A 534 -4.05 5.63 -6.15
CA ASP A 534 -5.08 4.97 -5.36
C ASP A 534 -4.49 4.01 -4.32
N GLY A 535 -4.94 4.15 -3.08
CA GLY A 535 -4.51 3.34 -1.94
C GLY A 535 -5.59 2.41 -1.43
N TRP A 536 -5.18 1.31 -0.83
CA TRP A 536 -6.06 0.35 -0.18
C TRP A 536 -6.20 0.62 1.32
N VAL A 537 -7.24 0.05 1.92
CA VAL A 537 -7.44 -0.02 3.37
C VAL A 537 -7.07 -1.41 3.87
N SER A 538 -6.72 -1.56 5.15
CA SER A 538 -6.28 -2.85 5.72
C SER A 538 -5.05 -3.45 5.05
N ASP A 539 -4.16 -2.59 4.53
CA ASP A 539 -2.95 -2.96 3.78
C ASP A 539 -1.69 -3.07 4.67
N GLY A 540 -1.84 -2.88 5.99
CA GLY A 540 -0.74 -2.88 6.96
C GLY A 540 0.18 -1.66 6.89
N VAL A 541 -0.06 -0.70 6.00
CA VAL A 541 0.81 0.48 5.82
C VAL A 541 0.85 1.35 7.08
N PRO A 542 -0.29 1.74 7.70
CA PRO A 542 -0.24 2.51 8.95
C PRO A 542 0.49 1.78 10.07
N GLU A 543 0.34 0.46 10.17
CA GLU A 543 1.01 -0.36 11.17
C GLU A 543 2.54 -0.28 11.03
N ALA A 544 3.06 -0.61 9.85
CA ALA A 544 4.49 -0.60 9.58
C ALA A 544 5.08 0.82 9.58
N PHE A 545 4.32 1.83 9.19
CA PHE A 545 4.72 3.24 9.29
C PHE A 545 4.93 3.64 10.76
N GLY A 546 3.97 3.33 11.63
CA GLY A 546 4.08 3.61 13.07
C GLY A 546 5.29 2.92 13.71
N ALA A 547 5.53 1.65 13.37
CA ALA A 547 6.70 0.93 13.85
C ALA A 547 8.03 1.61 13.45
N LYS A 548 8.17 2.00 12.17
CA LYS A 548 9.38 2.66 11.65
C LYS A 548 9.62 4.04 12.26
N VAL A 549 8.57 4.84 12.44
CA VAL A 549 8.67 6.15 13.10
C VAL A 549 9.13 6.00 14.55
N ALA A 550 8.59 5.02 15.28
CA ALA A 550 8.94 4.81 16.68
C ALA A 550 10.39 4.35 16.90
N ILE A 551 11.01 3.65 15.94
CA ILE A 551 12.42 3.24 16.00
C ILE A 551 13.39 4.27 15.37
N GLY A 552 12.90 5.47 15.05
CA GLY A 552 13.73 6.59 14.59
C GLY A 552 14.07 6.61 13.10
N VAL A 553 13.33 5.90 12.23
CA VAL A 553 13.43 6.15 10.78
C VAL A 553 12.91 7.58 10.49
N SER A 554 13.47 8.28 9.49
CA SER A 554 12.93 9.58 9.07
C SER A 554 11.46 9.43 8.71
N VAL A 555 10.62 10.43 8.97
CA VAL A 555 9.17 10.32 8.75
C VAL A 555 8.86 10.05 7.27
N ILE A 556 9.62 10.68 6.38
CA ILE A 556 9.48 10.52 4.94
C ILE A 556 9.92 9.11 4.50
N ASP A 557 11.10 8.63 4.89
CA ASP A 557 11.53 7.27 4.51
C ASP A 557 10.65 6.20 5.14
N ALA A 558 10.17 6.40 6.38
CA ALA A 558 9.25 5.49 7.04
C ALA A 558 7.98 5.31 6.22
N TRP A 559 7.42 6.40 5.67
CA TRP A 559 6.24 6.34 4.80
C TRP A 559 6.57 5.75 3.43
N LEU A 560 7.52 6.37 2.71
CA LEU A 560 7.90 5.96 1.35
C LEU A 560 8.26 4.48 1.29
N SER A 561 9.11 4.00 2.20
CA SER A 561 9.51 2.59 2.22
C SER A 561 8.39 1.64 2.64
N THR A 562 7.44 2.07 3.48
CA THR A 562 6.36 1.19 3.93
C THR A 562 5.32 0.96 2.85
N CYS A 563 4.87 2.04 2.19
CA CYS A 563 3.99 1.90 1.04
C CYS A 563 4.69 1.12 -0.08
N HIS A 564 5.96 1.44 -0.37
CA HIS A 564 6.68 0.78 -1.44
C HIS A 564 6.96 -0.71 -1.19
N ASP A 565 7.28 -1.10 0.05
CA ASP A 565 7.64 -2.48 0.40
C ASP A 565 6.45 -3.38 0.77
N THR A 566 5.22 -2.85 0.79
CA THR A 566 4.03 -3.67 1.11
C THR A 566 3.67 -4.59 -0.06
N ALA A 567 3.34 -5.85 0.23
CA ALA A 567 2.94 -6.80 -0.80
C ALA A 567 1.64 -6.41 -1.52
N HIS A 568 0.86 -5.51 -0.92
CA HIS A 568 -0.35 -4.97 -1.54
C HIS A 568 -0.02 -4.09 -2.75
N TYR A 569 1.14 -3.42 -2.77
CA TYR A 569 1.55 -2.52 -3.86
C TYR A 569 2.76 -3.05 -4.66
N SER A 570 3.32 -4.20 -4.28
CA SER A 570 4.43 -4.80 -4.99
C SER A 570 3.94 -5.59 -6.22
N GLY A 571 4.39 -5.14 -7.40
CA GLY A 571 4.14 -5.83 -8.67
C GLY A 571 2.92 -5.32 -9.42
N THR A 572 3.18 -4.45 -10.40
CA THR A 572 2.41 -4.19 -11.64
C THR A 572 0.90 -4.03 -11.54
N ASP A 573 0.35 -3.73 -10.38
CA ASP A 573 -1.09 -3.59 -10.26
C ASP A 573 -1.50 -2.22 -10.71
N TYR A 574 -1.88 -2.14 -11.99
CA TYR A 574 -2.22 -0.90 -12.61
C TYR A 574 -3.74 -0.72 -12.65
N TYR A 575 -4.23 0.45 -12.27
CA TYR A 575 -5.62 0.83 -12.54
C TYR A 575 -5.69 1.74 -13.76
N TRP A 576 -6.88 1.73 -14.36
CA TRP A 576 -7.24 2.62 -15.44
C TRP A 576 -8.19 3.68 -14.88
N TRP A 577 -7.78 4.94 -14.92
CA TRP A 577 -8.65 6.05 -14.53
C TRP A 577 -8.93 6.98 -15.70
N ARG A 578 -10.07 7.68 -15.60
CA ARG A 578 -10.53 8.69 -16.55
C ARG A 578 -10.11 10.06 -16.03
N THR A 579 -9.23 10.75 -16.75
CA THR A 579 -9.13 12.21 -16.62
C THR A 579 -10.46 12.84 -17.04
N ASN A 580 -10.97 13.78 -16.24
CA ASN A 580 -12.21 14.50 -16.54
C ASN A 580 -12.16 15.09 -17.96
N GLY A 581 -12.95 14.55 -18.88
CA GLY A 581 -13.20 15.13 -20.20
C GLY A 581 -12.61 14.35 -21.39
N ASP A 582 -11.47 13.68 -21.23
CA ASP A 582 -10.76 13.03 -22.33
C ASP A 582 -10.50 11.53 -22.07
N GLN A 583 -10.73 10.70 -23.09
CA GLN A 583 -10.69 9.23 -23.08
C GLN A 583 -9.28 8.62 -22.92
N LEU A 584 -8.38 9.25 -22.17
CA LEU A 584 -7.06 8.70 -21.92
C LEU A 584 -7.13 7.80 -20.70
N TRP A 585 -7.19 6.50 -20.97
CA TRP A 585 -6.97 5.49 -19.95
C TRP A 585 -5.49 5.53 -19.57
N LYS A 586 -5.18 5.91 -18.33
CA LYS A 586 -3.82 5.85 -17.78
C LYS A 586 -3.67 4.63 -16.91
N LYS A 587 -2.60 3.86 -17.15
CA LYS A 587 -2.23 2.66 -16.42
C LYS A 587 -1.31 3.07 -15.25
N ASP A 588 -1.86 3.34 -14.07
CA ASP A 588 -1.10 3.81 -12.90
C ASP A 588 -0.97 2.73 -11.82
N PRO A 589 0.23 2.48 -11.25
CA PRO A 589 0.38 1.51 -10.18
C PRO A 589 -0.32 1.99 -8.90
N HIS A 590 -0.94 1.08 -8.16
CA HIS A 590 -1.53 1.39 -6.85
C HIS A 590 -0.48 1.76 -5.80
N GLY A 591 -0.94 2.50 -4.79
CA GLY A 591 -0.24 2.76 -3.54
C GLY A 591 1.12 3.42 -3.69
N GLN A 592 1.33 4.19 -4.76
CA GLN A 592 2.56 4.92 -4.96
C GLN A 592 2.65 6.02 -3.90
N PRO A 593 3.68 6.00 -3.05
CA PRO A 593 3.82 7.02 -2.04
C PRO A 593 4.52 8.27 -2.58
N SER A 594 4.18 9.40 -1.96
CA SER A 594 4.81 10.69 -2.17
C SER A 594 4.92 11.44 -0.84
N ALA A 595 5.80 12.43 -0.83
CA ALA A 595 6.01 13.31 0.29
C ALA A 595 6.28 14.74 -0.20
N VAL A 596 5.85 15.72 0.59
CA VAL A 596 6.23 17.14 0.48
C VAL A 596 6.94 17.52 1.77
N THR A 597 8.05 18.24 1.67
CA THR A 597 8.83 18.67 2.83
C THR A 597 9.47 20.03 2.61
N VAL A 598 9.78 20.73 3.70
CA VAL A 598 10.65 21.92 3.63
C VAL A 598 12.04 21.46 3.21
N CYS A 599 12.66 22.16 2.25
CA CYS A 599 14.01 21.80 1.79
C CYS A 599 15.00 21.73 2.97
N GLY A 600 15.74 20.63 3.06
CA GLY A 600 16.68 20.36 4.18
C GLY A 600 16.09 19.53 5.32
N HIS A 601 14.77 19.33 5.35
CA HIS A 601 14.06 18.55 6.39
C HIS A 601 13.62 17.16 5.91
N GLY A 602 14.20 16.70 4.79
CA GLY A 602 13.90 15.39 4.20
C GLY A 602 14.30 14.20 5.10
N ASP A 603 15.24 14.42 6.02
CA ASP A 603 15.83 13.39 6.88
C ASP A 603 15.34 13.42 8.32
N ASP A 604 14.40 14.31 8.62
CA ASP A 604 13.92 14.53 9.97
C ASP A 604 13.12 13.31 10.47
N THR A 605 13.38 12.96 11.72
CA THR A 605 12.63 11.96 12.48
C THR A 605 11.55 12.66 13.31
N ILE A 606 10.72 11.88 14.00
CA ILE A 606 9.71 12.44 14.91
C ILE A 606 10.31 13.24 16.10
N ARG A 607 11.63 13.19 16.30
CA ARG A 607 12.34 13.90 17.37
C ARG A 607 12.62 15.36 17.02
N GLU A 608 12.79 15.68 15.74
CA GLU A 608 12.95 17.04 15.24
C GLU A 608 11.56 17.70 15.23
N ARG A 609 11.37 18.65 16.14
CA ARG A 609 10.04 19.25 16.44
C ARG A 609 10.08 20.76 16.63
N GLU A 610 11.21 21.37 16.32
CA GLU A 610 11.32 22.81 16.27
C GLU A 610 10.25 23.40 15.34
N LYS A 611 9.77 24.59 15.63
CA LYS A 611 8.88 25.26 14.69
C LYS A 611 9.72 25.83 13.55
N LEU A 612 9.40 25.48 12.31
CA LEU A 612 10.01 26.08 11.14
C LEU A 612 9.36 27.43 10.80
N ASP A 613 10.16 28.31 10.21
CA ASP A 613 9.65 29.50 9.54
C ASP A 613 8.87 29.11 8.28
N PRO A 614 7.98 29.98 7.75
CA PRO A 614 7.36 29.77 6.45
C PRO A 614 8.41 29.41 5.38
N PRO A 615 8.20 28.34 4.59
CA PRO A 615 9.22 27.81 3.71
C PRO A 615 9.46 28.80 2.57
N SER A 616 10.74 28.97 2.28
CA SER A 616 11.21 29.57 1.03
C SER A 616 11.41 28.53 -0.07
N CYS A 617 11.47 27.24 0.29
CA CYS A 617 11.72 26.11 -0.58
C CYS A 617 10.96 24.87 -0.08
N LEU A 618 10.24 24.20 -1.00
CA LEU A 618 9.61 22.90 -0.79
C LEU A 618 10.27 21.87 -1.71
N GLN A 619 10.35 20.63 -1.24
CA GLN A 619 10.85 19.48 -1.97
C GLN A 619 9.82 18.37 -1.95
N MET A 620 9.66 17.69 -3.08
CA MET A 620 8.83 16.50 -3.20
C MET A 620 9.69 15.28 -3.52
N PHE A 621 9.32 14.15 -2.91
CA PHE A 621 9.89 12.84 -3.19
C PHE A 621 8.76 11.87 -3.51
N TRP A 622 8.95 10.98 -4.46
CA TRP A 622 7.93 9.98 -4.79
C TRP A 622 8.52 8.74 -5.46
N TRP A 623 7.87 7.60 -5.23
CA TRP A 623 8.11 6.41 -6.01
C TRP A 623 7.23 6.41 -7.27
N GLY A 624 7.79 5.90 -8.36
CA GLY A 624 7.09 5.67 -9.61
C GLY A 624 8.05 5.56 -10.79
N ASP A 625 7.49 5.21 -11.94
CA ASP A 625 8.25 5.13 -13.19
C ASP A 625 8.59 6.53 -13.69
N THR A 626 9.84 6.70 -14.15
CA THR A 626 10.47 7.99 -14.49
C THR A 626 10.08 8.55 -15.86
N VAL A 627 9.20 7.88 -16.60
CA VAL A 627 8.98 8.17 -18.01
C VAL A 627 7.49 8.18 -18.35
N TRP A 628 6.90 9.36 -18.26
CA TRP A 628 5.80 9.72 -19.13
C TRP A 628 6.12 11.10 -19.72
N SER A 629 6.87 11.14 -20.81
CA SER A 629 6.88 12.32 -21.68
C SER A 629 5.70 12.16 -22.64
N GLN A 630 4.51 12.57 -22.21
CA GLN A 630 3.46 12.85 -23.17
C GLN A 630 3.65 14.29 -23.64
N ASP A 631 3.92 14.44 -24.94
CA ASP A 631 3.89 15.74 -25.58
C ASP A 631 2.49 16.33 -25.37
N CYS A 632 2.44 17.48 -24.70
CA CYS A 632 1.19 18.21 -24.45
C CYS A 632 0.62 18.87 -25.71
N ASP A 633 1.23 18.60 -26.85
CA ASP A 633 0.72 18.89 -28.18
C ASP A 633 -0.40 17.89 -28.54
N LEU A 634 -1.44 17.81 -27.70
CA LEU A 634 -2.77 17.43 -28.16
C LEU A 634 -3.36 18.60 -28.95
N THR A 635 -2.70 18.99 -30.04
CA THR A 635 -3.41 19.73 -31.09
C THR A 635 -4.50 18.81 -31.58
N THR A 636 -5.72 19.10 -31.12
CA THR A 636 -7.01 18.58 -31.59
C THR A 636 -6.88 17.68 -32.82
N ALA A 637 -6.89 16.36 -32.62
CA ALA A 637 -7.18 15.45 -33.72
C ALA A 637 -8.55 15.86 -34.28
N THR A 638 -8.54 16.54 -35.42
CA THR A 638 -9.77 16.95 -36.08
C THR A 638 -10.29 15.73 -36.81
N VAL A 639 -11.42 15.20 -36.36
CA VAL A 639 -12.14 14.16 -37.09
C VAL A 639 -12.71 14.80 -38.34
N ASN A 640 -12.01 14.68 -39.46
CA ASN A 640 -12.55 14.94 -40.78
C ASN A 640 -12.94 13.59 -41.39
N ASP A 641 -14.22 13.45 -41.76
CA ASP A 641 -14.75 12.31 -42.54
C ASP A 641 -14.59 10.90 -41.94
N GLY A 642 -14.49 10.77 -40.61
CA GLY A 642 -14.54 9.48 -39.93
C GLY A 642 -13.24 8.66 -39.93
N GLU A 643 -12.13 9.25 -40.41
CA GLU A 643 -10.78 8.69 -40.24
C GLU A 643 -9.95 9.55 -39.27
N TRP A 644 -9.25 8.90 -38.35
CA TRP A 644 -8.27 9.55 -37.49
C TRP A 644 -6.99 9.80 -38.29
N GLN A 645 -6.72 11.06 -38.66
CA GLN A 645 -5.42 11.44 -39.23
C GLN A 645 -4.52 11.98 -38.12
N VAL A 646 -3.50 11.20 -37.76
CA VAL A 646 -2.38 11.67 -36.92
C VAL A 646 -1.36 12.29 -37.86
N ASP A 647 -0.94 13.54 -37.62
CA ASP A 647 0.11 14.19 -38.40
C ASP A 647 1.45 13.44 -38.17
N GLU A 648 1.97 12.80 -39.22
CA GLU A 648 3.25 12.06 -39.17
C GLU A 648 4.47 12.96 -38.87
N SER A 649 4.33 14.29 -38.96
CA SER A 649 5.44 15.21 -38.70
C SER A 649 5.81 15.35 -37.22
N THR A 650 4.90 14.98 -36.30
CA THR A 650 5.09 15.03 -34.84
C THR A 650 5.80 13.79 -34.27
N CYS A 651 5.82 12.66 -34.99
CA CYS A 651 6.44 11.40 -34.51
C CYS A 651 7.98 11.33 -34.65
N LYS A 652 8.67 12.42 -35.03
CA LYS A 652 10.11 12.37 -35.34
C LYS A 652 11.06 12.41 -34.13
N SER A 653 10.57 12.55 -32.90
CA SER A 653 11.39 12.66 -31.68
C SER A 653 11.40 11.41 -30.79
N VAL A 654 10.65 10.35 -31.13
CA VAL A 654 10.47 9.18 -30.25
C VAL A 654 11.06 7.92 -30.87
N ASP A 655 11.67 7.08 -30.04
CA ASP A 655 12.16 5.74 -30.38
C ASP A 655 11.09 4.96 -31.16
N ALA A 656 11.43 4.51 -32.37
CA ALA A 656 10.49 3.97 -33.37
C ALA A 656 9.74 2.68 -32.95
N ASN A 657 9.97 2.15 -31.75
CA ASN A 657 9.36 0.92 -31.24
C ASN A 657 8.00 1.12 -30.55
N PHE A 658 7.53 2.35 -30.38
CA PHE A 658 6.28 2.64 -29.64
C PHE A 658 5.10 3.11 -30.51
N CYS A 659 5.28 3.26 -31.82
CA CYS A 659 4.24 3.75 -32.73
C CYS A 659 3.72 2.63 -33.65
N THR A 660 3.02 1.63 -33.10
CA THR A 660 2.18 0.74 -33.90
C THR A 660 0.70 1.10 -33.69
N PRO A 661 -0.08 1.39 -34.75
CA PRO A 661 -1.51 1.60 -34.63
C PRO A 661 -2.16 0.30 -34.13
N VAL A 662 -2.78 0.35 -32.96
CA VAL A 662 -3.68 -0.71 -32.50
C VAL A 662 -5.00 -0.51 -33.24
N ALA A 663 -5.38 -1.47 -34.08
CA ALA A 663 -6.68 -1.45 -34.74
C ALA A 663 -7.80 -1.52 -33.68
N PRO A 664 -8.91 -0.78 -33.86
CA PRO A 664 -10.01 -0.81 -32.90
C PRO A 664 -10.65 -2.21 -32.84
N PRO A 665 -11.09 -2.68 -31.65
CA PRO A 665 -11.88 -3.89 -31.54
C PRO A 665 -13.28 -3.68 -32.15
N HIS A 666 -13.76 -4.69 -32.89
CA HIS A 666 -15.11 -4.74 -33.44
C HIS A 666 -16.13 -5.24 -32.42
#